data_AF-A0A0D1CH81-F1
#
_entry.id   AF-A0A0D1CH81-F1
#
_cell.length_a   1.000
_cell.length_b   1.000
_cell.length_c   1.000
_cell.angle_alpha   90.00
_cell.angle_beta   90.00
_cell.angle_gamma   90.00
#
_symmetry.space_group_name_H-M   'P 1'
#
loop_
_entity.id
_entity.type
_entity.pdbx_description
1 polymer ?
#
loop_
_entity_poly.entity_id
_entity_poly.type
_entity_poly.pdbx_seq_one_letter_code
_entity_poly.pdbx_strand_id
1 'polypeptide(L)'
;MALGKRLPQENGHLDSLKGDEDDGMDVLSPKRVRIESQASQRNGESALTQSQSRSLAPRSQQPAKPEEHDGVATSDEDAGEEEQDDDGNDDEQQEEDEQKDVDTDEEMAEEEHRQAEASHGTAQSGIVEKIELRNFMCHANFSIQFGPKLNFVMGRNGSGKSTILTALMIALGGKTSSTNRGSSLKDLVKKGESSATITVTMLNQGSDAFKPDVYGNTIVIERRILAEGGGSWKMKSGNGKVIATTKSELESFCDFANIQPDNPIHILTQDTARQFLGSSDPAEVYKFFLEGTQLSQLVREYDFIETHVRSMKSALALKSGALEQLETLAQQALQQWQKVRETRGYQDKIDALDREFVWVQVQDAEAQLQHAVEKTERIRTKLVKCEESLQKTLEALKKCEERIVQLEDENNNFEGVFSPIQQEHDELVRKDKDLAQQVKAFNVQERELNDKIIDVNKSIERYEDQIREETAKLAQDGQSRRQQLEEERQKLQKERQELQDEMVDKEEQQRELEAKIAEALQREEEEGLQLRRLKNEYSTNSSRLAQLRESSRNRLIAFGGPKVPALLQAINSENGWRSKPIGPLGTHLKLKDMRWQRVLESVIGNNLNAFFVSNHGDRMRLKKIMDRVGIHSPIIIGAETLFDYSSGEPHSDITTILRVLDCDNEIVKRQLILAVHIERAALVERRADGDTLMRTTPQNVQVCFSADMYSIGGGQAGSLSAALQEHRGAPRLSQNVGDAIRALEEEQQRLDHEIAACTQRLRELKQEKSGYERAKDTCKRDLNNLRRRKDVLRQGLSRLDEQMQEAAPGNISGLEDAKRDVEVQKEAIVLQFQDIESQKTEIVAKRAPIQEQIQTLEDRKRQFEDRMGGLHGSLRAAVAERVEQINNRDHWQRKRASIEAEIKASEAEEANFEEDYQNVEQAALQYCDKVQTTRTMSQIEKEKKELQLLKKKAASEAGISLEQAAEDLQRRQRALAEAKDEVQNMNEAERRLRSSLAVRYAKWNFFRRSIAIRAKSNFARNLATRGYEGTLKFNHKSEKLSLAIDTQAHNQSHRSSSAAATQTQRAAQQHSNKGMSGGERSFATACLLLSLWQAMSSPIRCLDEFDIFMDQVNRRVALSMIMNEARATPHVQYIMITPQDMPDMRSEMDDVKMLVVNPPQRNEGALAG
;
A
#
# COMPACT_ATOMS: atom_id res chain seq x y z
N MET A 1 24.68 68.48 17.35
CA MET A 1 25.90 68.42 18.18
C MET A 1 26.26 66.94 18.25
N ALA A 2 27.30 66.45 17.57
CA ALA A 2 28.70 66.77 17.84
C ALA A 2 29.04 66.48 19.31
N LEU A 3 29.46 65.24 19.58
CA LEU A 3 30.10 64.82 20.81
C LEU A 3 31.44 65.54 20.98
N GLY A 4 31.84 65.74 22.24
CA GLY A 4 33.24 65.70 22.64
C GLY A 4 34.02 67.01 22.59
N LYS A 5 34.31 67.56 23.78
CA LYS A 5 35.66 67.44 24.37
C LYS A 5 35.68 68.08 25.77
N ARG A 6 36.02 67.28 26.80
CA ARG A 6 37.17 67.54 27.70
C ARG A 6 37.31 66.44 28.78
N LEU A 7 38.37 65.65 28.61
CA LEU A 7 39.26 65.14 29.68
C LEU A 7 39.82 66.34 30.50
N PRO A 8 40.51 66.17 31.67
CA PRO A 8 41.30 64.98 32.04
C PRO A 8 41.43 64.61 33.56
N GLN A 9 42.14 63.48 33.83
CA GLN A 9 43.05 63.21 34.98
C GLN A 9 42.48 63.25 36.44
N GLU A 10 42.96 62.51 37.46
CA GLU A 10 44.15 61.63 37.61
C GLU A 10 44.07 60.65 38.82
N ASN A 11 44.78 59.51 38.72
CA ASN A 11 45.54 58.75 39.74
C ASN A 11 44.93 58.08 41.02
N GLY A 12 45.40 56.82 41.26
CA GLY A 12 45.46 56.10 42.55
C GLY A 12 44.79 54.72 42.56
N HIS A 13 45.47 53.59 42.26
CA HIS A 13 46.16 52.65 43.21
C HIS A 13 45.31 52.18 44.43
N LEU A 14 45.23 50.90 44.82
CA LEU A 14 46.16 49.75 44.67
C LEU A 14 45.44 48.37 44.80
N ASP A 15 45.98 47.31 44.15
CA ASP A 15 46.03 45.88 44.52
C ASP A 15 44.82 45.05 45.06
N SER A 16 44.38 44.07 44.22
CA SER A 16 44.72 42.61 44.34
C SER A 16 43.61 41.54 44.32
N LEU A 17 43.90 40.48 43.54
CA LEU A 17 43.50 39.05 43.69
C LEU A 17 42.08 38.54 43.34
N LYS A 18 42.03 37.76 42.24
CA LYS A 18 41.13 36.60 41.93
C LYS A 18 39.62 36.89 41.80
N GLY A 19 38.90 36.33 40.83
CA GLY A 19 39.28 35.44 39.72
C GLY A 19 38.02 34.79 39.13
N ASP A 20 37.74 35.12 37.87
CA ASP A 20 36.75 34.59 36.91
C ASP A 20 35.28 34.34 37.35
N GLU A 21 34.39 35.01 36.62
CA GLU A 21 32.93 34.87 36.62
C GLU A 21 32.51 33.55 35.93
N ASP A 22 31.44 32.89 36.38
CA ASP A 22 30.09 33.01 35.77
C ASP A 22 29.09 32.05 36.45
N ASP A 23 27.81 32.42 36.51
CA ASP A 23 26.73 31.70 37.21
C ASP A 23 25.81 30.93 36.24
N GLY A 24 25.45 29.67 36.54
CA GLY A 24 24.57 28.89 35.66
C GLY A 24 24.16 27.47 36.12
N MET A 25 23.11 27.37 36.95
CA MET A 25 22.21 26.20 37.05
C MET A 25 21.01 26.42 36.10
N ASP A 26 20.22 25.45 35.61
CA ASP A 26 20.19 23.97 35.52
C ASP A 26 19.27 23.71 34.27
N VAL A 27 19.17 22.58 33.57
CA VAL A 27 18.54 21.30 33.98
C VAL A 27 18.80 20.24 32.88
N LEU A 28 19.46 19.15 33.29
CA LEU A 28 19.29 17.72 32.93
C LEU A 28 18.72 17.25 31.56
N SER A 29 19.45 16.31 30.94
CA SER A 29 18.99 15.36 29.92
C SER A 29 19.49 13.93 30.22
N PRO A 30 18.83 12.86 29.72
CA PRO A 30 19.47 11.55 29.52
C PRO A 30 19.34 11.07 28.05
N LYS A 31 20.42 11.00 27.27
CA LYS A 31 21.45 9.93 27.18
C LYS A 31 20.98 8.62 26.53
N ARG A 32 21.47 8.39 25.29
CA ARG A 32 21.65 7.06 24.68
C ARG A 32 22.87 6.36 25.29
N VAL A 33 22.87 5.02 25.33
CA VAL A 33 24.05 4.18 25.65
C VAL A 33 24.22 3.11 24.56
N ARG A 34 25.48 2.78 24.24
CA ARG A 34 25.87 1.75 23.26
C ARG A 34 27.01 0.91 23.84
N ILE A 35 26.85 -0.42 23.81
CA ILE A 35 27.78 -1.49 24.24
C ILE A 35 27.46 -2.72 23.35
N GLU A 36 28.38 -3.47 22.74
CA GLU A 36 29.82 -3.25 22.53
C GLU A 36 30.35 -3.94 21.24
N SER A 37 31.65 -3.87 21.04
CA SER A 37 32.52 -4.46 20.01
C SER A 37 33.16 -5.79 20.42
N GLN A 38 33.54 -6.64 19.44
CA GLN A 38 34.86 -7.31 19.44
C GLN A 38 35.37 -7.52 18.00
N ALA A 39 36.68 -7.68 17.84
CA ALA A 39 37.39 -7.38 16.60
C ALA A 39 38.25 -8.55 16.07
N SER A 40 38.69 -8.45 14.82
CA SER A 40 39.98 -9.00 14.35
C SER A 40 40.46 -8.24 13.11
N GLN A 41 41.71 -7.77 13.15
CA GLN A 41 42.36 -6.99 12.08
C GLN A 41 43.06 -7.92 11.07
N ARG A 42 43.25 -7.45 9.83
CA ARG A 42 44.61 -7.34 9.23
C ARG A 42 44.67 -6.53 7.93
N ASN A 43 45.78 -5.80 7.83
CA ASN A 43 46.34 -4.99 6.75
C ASN A 43 46.28 -5.65 5.34
N GLY A 44 46.38 -4.92 4.23
CA GLY A 44 46.58 -3.47 4.02
C GLY A 44 46.94 -3.14 2.55
N GLU A 45 47.18 -1.85 2.26
CA GLU A 45 47.87 -1.26 1.07
C GLU A 45 47.35 -1.64 -0.34
N SER A 46 46.73 -0.73 -1.11
CA SER A 46 47.31 0.43 -1.83
C SER A 46 48.12 0.08 -3.09
N ALA A 47 47.55 0.32 -4.29
CA ALA A 47 48.12 1.21 -5.32
C ALA A 47 47.55 1.01 -6.77
N LEU A 48 47.03 2.11 -7.33
CA LEU A 48 47.33 2.65 -8.68
C LEU A 48 46.98 1.90 -10.00
N THR A 49 45.85 2.35 -10.59
CA THR A 49 45.70 2.98 -11.94
C THR A 49 45.93 2.25 -13.29
N GLN A 50 44.97 2.52 -14.20
CA GLN A 50 45.06 2.57 -15.69
C GLN A 50 45.28 1.23 -16.46
N SER A 51 44.81 1.04 -17.71
CA SER A 51 43.67 1.63 -18.47
C SER A 51 43.45 0.86 -19.80
N GLN A 52 42.19 0.73 -20.23
CA GLN A 52 41.73 0.53 -21.62
C GLN A 52 42.16 -0.70 -22.47
N SER A 53 41.16 -1.57 -22.72
CA SER A 53 40.61 -1.91 -24.07
C SER A 53 40.83 -3.30 -24.72
N ARG A 54 39.70 -3.82 -25.25
CA ARG A 54 39.47 -4.79 -26.36
C ARG A 54 39.81 -6.28 -26.22
N SER A 55 38.72 -7.04 -26.01
CA SER A 55 38.30 -8.27 -26.73
C SER A 55 39.20 -9.52 -26.73
N LEU A 56 38.75 -10.59 -26.06
CA LEU A 56 38.10 -11.76 -26.69
C LEU A 56 37.53 -12.72 -25.61
N ALA A 57 36.45 -13.43 -25.95
CA ALA A 57 35.78 -14.39 -25.06
C ALA A 57 36.41 -15.81 -25.15
N PRO A 58 36.03 -16.77 -24.26
CA PRO A 58 34.80 -17.53 -24.53
C PRO A 58 33.97 -17.98 -23.31
N ARG A 59 32.72 -18.38 -23.60
CA ARG A 59 31.78 -19.20 -22.80
C ARG A 59 31.13 -18.58 -21.54
N SER A 60 30.10 -17.78 -21.81
CA SER A 60 28.94 -17.61 -20.91
C SER A 60 28.07 -18.88 -20.87
N GLN A 61 27.72 -19.34 -19.67
CA GLN A 61 26.49 -20.11 -19.44
C GLN A 61 25.34 -19.13 -19.22
N GLN A 62 24.14 -19.43 -19.74
CA GLN A 62 22.98 -18.56 -19.62
C GLN A 62 22.27 -18.79 -18.27
N PRO A 63 21.89 -17.73 -17.53
CA PRO A 63 20.88 -17.85 -16.49
C PRO A 63 19.50 -17.97 -17.13
N ALA A 64 18.64 -18.83 -16.56
CA ALA A 64 17.27 -19.01 -17.00
C ALA A 64 16.44 -17.74 -16.74
N LYS A 65 15.47 -17.47 -17.62
CA LYS A 65 14.40 -16.49 -17.37
C LYS A 65 13.32 -17.13 -16.49
N PRO A 66 12.61 -16.37 -15.65
CA PRO A 66 11.39 -16.85 -15.02
C PRO A 66 10.27 -16.88 -16.06
N GLU A 67 9.48 -17.95 -16.07
CA GLU A 67 8.19 -17.99 -16.76
C GLU A 67 7.08 -17.62 -15.77
N GLU A 68 6.28 -16.63 -16.16
CA GLU A 68 5.05 -16.24 -15.48
C GLU A 68 3.95 -17.24 -15.89
N HIS A 69 3.18 -17.75 -14.92
CA HIS A 69 1.90 -18.36 -15.21
C HIS A 69 0.91 -18.09 -14.08
N ASP A 70 0.42 -16.84 -14.02
CA ASP A 70 -0.77 -16.51 -13.24
C ASP A 70 -2.00 -17.21 -13.82
N GLY A 71 -2.85 -17.73 -12.93
CA GLY A 71 -3.99 -18.57 -13.30
C GLY A 71 -4.91 -18.88 -12.13
N VAL A 72 -5.09 -17.92 -11.21
CA VAL A 72 -6.01 -18.07 -10.08
C VAL A 72 -7.39 -17.54 -10.48
N ALA A 73 -8.35 -18.45 -10.63
CA ALA A 73 -9.76 -18.08 -10.73
C ALA A 73 -10.26 -17.62 -9.34
N THR A 74 -10.76 -16.39 -9.26
CA THR A 74 -11.37 -15.83 -8.05
C THR A 74 -12.87 -16.06 -8.08
N SER A 75 -13.36 -16.99 -7.27
CA SER A 75 -14.78 -17.12 -6.92
C SER A 75 -15.05 -16.28 -5.67
N ASP A 76 -15.39 -15.00 -5.86
CA ASP A 76 -16.00 -14.17 -4.82
C ASP A 76 -17.53 -14.27 -4.98
N GLU A 77 -18.16 -15.17 -4.23
CA GLU A 77 -19.59 -15.13 -3.96
C GLU A 77 -19.77 -14.52 -2.56
N ASP A 78 -20.40 -13.33 -2.50
CA ASP A 78 -20.74 -12.66 -1.25
C ASP A 78 -22.16 -13.09 -0.87
N ALA A 79 -22.31 -13.76 0.27
CA ALA A 79 -23.58 -14.34 0.70
C ALA A 79 -24.46 -13.29 1.39
N GLY A 80 -25.51 -12.83 0.69
CA GLY A 80 -26.59 -12.04 1.28
C GLY A 80 -27.64 -12.95 1.91
N GLU A 81 -27.82 -12.87 3.23
CA GLU A 81 -28.94 -13.48 3.94
C GLU A 81 -30.18 -12.56 3.84
N GLU A 82 -31.27 -13.04 3.23
CA GLU A 82 -32.61 -12.46 3.40
C GLU A 82 -33.53 -13.53 4.02
N GLU A 83 -34.05 -13.26 5.22
CA GLU A 83 -35.12 -14.05 5.84
C GLU A 83 -36.48 -13.69 5.21
N GLN A 84 -37.17 -14.67 4.62
CA GLN A 84 -38.63 -14.64 4.46
C GLN A 84 -39.23 -16.01 4.77
N ASP A 85 -40.26 -16.01 5.61
CA ASP A 85 -41.02 -17.21 5.99
C ASP A 85 -41.84 -17.76 4.80
N ASP A 86 -41.65 -19.04 4.44
CA ASP A 86 -42.73 -19.84 3.83
C ASP A 86 -42.65 -21.31 4.30
N ASP A 87 -43.80 -21.90 4.60
CA ASP A 87 -43.91 -23.04 5.51
C ASP A 87 -43.98 -24.38 4.74
N GLY A 88 -42.81 -24.96 4.48
CA GLY A 88 -42.59 -26.42 4.47
C GLY A 88 -42.80 -27.22 3.17
N ASN A 89 -41.69 -27.61 2.52
CA ASN A 89 -41.52 -28.96 1.93
C ASN A 89 -40.06 -29.40 1.63
N ASP A 90 -39.04 -28.82 2.27
CA ASP A 90 -37.66 -28.73 1.72
C ASP A 90 -36.67 -29.85 2.13
N ASP A 91 -37.11 -30.92 2.80
CA ASP A 91 -36.23 -31.98 3.31
C ASP A 91 -35.72 -32.96 2.22
N GLU A 92 -36.36 -33.06 1.06
CA GLU A 92 -36.02 -34.08 0.03
C GLU A 92 -35.03 -33.59 -1.06
N GLN A 93 -34.85 -32.28 -1.26
CA GLN A 93 -33.99 -31.75 -2.34
C GLN A 93 -32.53 -31.53 -1.92
N GLN A 94 -32.23 -31.39 -0.63
CA GLN A 94 -30.84 -31.20 -0.16
C GLN A 94 -29.98 -32.48 -0.23
N GLU A 95 -30.60 -33.68 -0.25
CA GLU A 95 -29.83 -34.94 -0.36
C GLU A 95 -29.28 -35.20 -1.78
N GLU A 96 -29.87 -34.64 -2.86
CA GLU A 96 -29.40 -34.89 -4.24
C GLU A 96 -28.21 -34.04 -4.70
N ASP A 97 -28.02 -32.85 -4.13
CA ASP A 97 -26.90 -31.96 -4.49
C ASP A 97 -25.65 -32.16 -3.61
N GLU A 98 -25.78 -32.72 -2.40
CA GLU A 98 -24.60 -33.18 -1.66
C GLU A 98 -23.94 -34.41 -2.29
N GLN A 99 -24.68 -35.19 -3.09
CA GLN A 99 -24.26 -36.49 -3.60
C GLN A 99 -23.25 -36.44 -4.77
N LYS A 100 -23.07 -35.29 -5.44
CA LYS A 100 -22.29 -35.19 -6.70
C LYS A 100 -20.80 -34.86 -6.52
N ASP A 101 -20.40 -34.33 -5.37
CA ASP A 101 -18.98 -34.02 -5.06
C ASP A 101 -18.27 -35.18 -4.33
N VAL A 102 -19.03 -36.15 -3.81
CA VAL A 102 -18.57 -37.16 -2.84
C VAL A 102 -17.47 -38.06 -3.41
N ASP A 103 -17.61 -38.55 -4.63
CA ASP A 103 -16.69 -39.54 -5.22
C ASP A 103 -15.24 -39.02 -5.29
N THR A 104 -15.05 -37.76 -5.70
CA THR A 104 -13.73 -37.11 -5.76
C THR A 104 -13.13 -36.82 -4.38
N ASP A 105 -13.97 -36.43 -3.42
CA ASP A 105 -13.53 -36.13 -2.05
C ASP A 105 -13.22 -37.41 -1.25
N GLU A 106 -13.92 -38.53 -1.54
CA GLU A 106 -13.63 -39.86 -0.98
C GLU A 106 -12.33 -40.44 -1.57
N GLU A 107 -12.11 -40.39 -2.89
CA GLU A 107 -10.85 -40.86 -3.50
C GLU A 107 -9.62 -40.10 -2.95
N MET A 108 -9.70 -38.77 -2.83
CA MET A 108 -8.62 -37.97 -2.25
C MET A 108 -8.42 -38.26 -0.75
N ALA A 109 -9.50 -38.52 -0.01
CA ALA A 109 -9.44 -38.91 1.40
C ALA A 109 -8.77 -40.28 1.60
N GLU A 110 -9.04 -41.24 0.73
CA GLU A 110 -8.41 -42.56 0.75
C GLU A 110 -6.93 -42.52 0.31
N GLU A 111 -6.55 -41.59 -0.57
CA GLU A 111 -5.15 -41.38 -0.98
C GLU A 111 -4.32 -40.76 0.17
N GLU A 112 -4.86 -39.78 0.91
CA GLU A 112 -4.25 -39.28 2.16
C GLU A 112 -4.12 -40.39 3.21
N HIS A 113 -5.17 -41.22 3.38
CA HIS A 113 -5.15 -42.35 4.32
C HIS A 113 -4.04 -43.34 3.97
N ARG A 114 -3.92 -43.75 2.69
CA ARG A 114 -2.85 -44.63 2.21
C ARG A 114 -1.45 -44.03 2.37
N GLN A 115 -1.30 -42.71 2.28
CA GLN A 115 -0.03 -42.03 2.54
C GLN A 115 0.31 -41.96 4.04
N ALA A 116 -0.68 -41.82 4.92
CA ALA A 116 -0.48 -41.89 6.38
C ALA A 116 -0.17 -43.32 6.86
N GLU A 117 -0.83 -44.33 6.28
CA GLU A 117 -0.62 -45.76 6.55
C GLU A 117 0.80 -46.26 6.20
N ALA A 118 1.52 -45.57 5.32
CA ALA A 118 2.89 -45.92 4.93
C ALA A 118 3.91 -45.89 6.10
N SER A 119 3.55 -45.33 7.26
CA SER A 119 4.36 -45.29 8.48
C SER A 119 4.11 -46.48 9.42
N HIS A 120 4.47 -47.70 8.99
CA HIS A 120 4.34 -48.93 9.82
C HIS A 120 5.30 -49.03 11.02
N GLY A 121 5.64 -47.91 11.65
CA GLY A 121 6.41 -47.82 12.90
C GLY A 121 5.50 -47.81 14.14
N THR A 122 6.07 -48.16 15.29
CA THR A 122 5.46 -47.79 16.58
C THR A 122 5.90 -46.38 16.93
N ALA A 123 5.02 -45.55 17.51
CA ALA A 123 5.33 -44.17 17.88
C ALA A 123 6.66 -44.04 18.66
N GLN A 124 7.57 -43.22 18.16
CA GLN A 124 8.89 -42.99 18.77
C GLN A 124 8.99 -41.64 19.51
N SER A 125 8.02 -40.74 19.30
CA SER A 125 7.93 -39.41 19.92
C SER A 125 6.51 -39.14 20.39
N GLY A 126 6.34 -38.19 21.31
CA GLY A 126 5.02 -37.68 21.73
C GLY A 126 4.18 -38.60 22.63
N ILE A 127 4.65 -39.82 22.95
CA ILE A 127 3.91 -40.78 23.81
C ILE A 127 4.39 -40.76 25.27
N VAL A 128 3.50 -41.15 26.20
CA VAL A 128 3.78 -41.20 27.65
C VAL A 128 4.54 -42.48 27.99
N GLU A 129 5.75 -42.39 28.51
CA GLU A 129 6.47 -43.54 29.06
C GLU A 129 6.07 -43.82 30.51
N LYS A 130 6.01 -42.77 31.35
CA LYS A 130 5.87 -42.90 32.81
C LYS A 130 5.17 -41.69 33.42
N ILE A 131 4.33 -41.93 34.43
CA ILE A 131 3.76 -40.88 35.30
C ILE A 131 4.15 -41.18 36.75
N GLU A 132 4.58 -40.14 37.48
CA GLU A 132 4.85 -40.15 38.92
C GLU A 132 4.06 -39.04 39.62
N LEU A 133 3.42 -39.38 40.74
CA LEU A 133 2.58 -38.50 41.53
C LEU A 133 3.08 -38.46 42.98
N ARG A 134 3.32 -37.26 43.49
CA ARG A 134 3.65 -37.02 44.91
C ARG A 134 2.64 -36.06 45.51
N ASN A 135 2.04 -36.44 46.63
CA ASN A 135 1.06 -35.64 47.38
C ASN A 135 -0.10 -35.09 46.53
N PHE A 136 -0.54 -35.87 45.52
CA PHE A 136 -1.56 -35.45 44.55
C PHE A 136 -2.87 -36.23 44.78
N MET A 137 -3.95 -35.50 45.08
CA MET A 137 -5.25 -36.03 45.48
C MET A 137 -5.17 -37.14 46.55
N CYS A 138 -5.41 -38.39 46.17
CA CYS A 138 -5.38 -39.54 47.07
C CYS A 138 -3.97 -40.16 47.21
N HIS A 139 -3.08 -39.94 46.25
CA HIS A 139 -1.76 -40.57 46.16
C HIS A 139 -0.70 -39.77 46.92
N ALA A 140 -0.07 -40.38 47.93
CA ALA A 140 1.09 -39.80 48.63
C ALA A 140 2.37 -39.94 47.79
N ASN A 141 2.62 -41.15 47.28
CA ASN A 141 3.67 -41.43 46.30
C ASN A 141 3.17 -42.58 45.41
N PHE A 142 3.08 -42.33 44.10
CA PHE A 142 2.56 -43.29 43.12
C PHE A 142 3.38 -43.18 41.83
N SER A 143 3.64 -44.31 41.17
CA SER A 143 4.31 -44.36 39.87
C SER A 143 3.69 -45.45 39.01
N ILE A 144 3.51 -45.17 37.72
CA ILE A 144 3.02 -46.10 36.72
C ILE A 144 3.82 -45.91 35.42
N GLN A 145 4.19 -47.02 34.77
CA GLN A 145 4.90 -47.02 33.50
C GLN A 145 4.01 -47.64 32.42
N PHE A 146 3.81 -46.94 31.32
CA PHE A 146 2.96 -47.38 30.22
C PHE A 146 3.75 -48.22 29.21
N GLY A 147 3.06 -48.77 28.23
CA GLY A 147 3.60 -49.39 27.02
C GLY A 147 3.27 -48.51 25.82
N PRO A 148 3.96 -48.68 24.69
CA PRO A 148 3.94 -47.72 23.59
C PRO A 148 2.64 -47.71 22.76
N LYS A 149 1.77 -48.72 22.91
CA LYS A 149 0.50 -48.86 22.19
C LYS A 149 -0.70 -48.88 23.14
N LEU A 150 -1.33 -50.02 23.37
CA LEU A 150 -2.57 -50.14 24.14
C LEU A 150 -2.31 -50.47 25.62
N ASN A 151 -2.88 -49.64 26.51
CA ASN A 151 -2.75 -49.76 27.97
C ASN A 151 -4.14 -49.82 28.61
N PHE A 152 -4.39 -50.81 29.46
CA PHE A 152 -5.59 -50.86 30.32
C PHE A 152 -5.21 -50.66 31.78
N VAL A 153 -5.77 -49.63 32.40
CA VAL A 153 -5.61 -49.30 33.81
C VAL A 153 -6.84 -49.74 34.58
N MET A 154 -6.68 -50.80 35.38
CA MET A 154 -7.76 -51.47 36.13
C MET A 154 -7.59 -51.27 37.64
N GLY A 155 -8.63 -51.57 38.42
CA GLY A 155 -8.58 -51.56 39.88
C GLY A 155 -9.92 -51.20 40.52
N ARG A 156 -10.05 -51.44 41.83
CA ARG A 156 -11.30 -51.23 42.58
C ARG A 156 -11.78 -49.76 42.51
N ASN A 157 -13.09 -49.55 42.67
CA ASN A 157 -13.64 -48.21 42.76
C ASN A 157 -13.05 -47.45 43.96
N GLY A 158 -12.68 -46.19 43.74
CA GLY A 158 -11.96 -45.39 44.73
C GLY A 158 -10.46 -45.64 44.85
N SER A 159 -9.82 -46.46 44.00
CA SER A 159 -8.35 -46.65 44.01
C SER A 159 -7.55 -45.51 43.38
N GLY A 160 -8.20 -44.44 42.90
CA GLY A 160 -7.51 -43.28 42.31
C GLY A 160 -7.03 -43.50 40.88
N LYS A 161 -7.77 -44.29 40.07
CA LYS A 161 -7.47 -44.54 38.65
C LYS A 161 -7.59 -43.26 37.81
N SER A 162 -8.75 -42.61 37.82
CA SER A 162 -9.03 -41.35 37.10
C SER A 162 -8.07 -40.22 37.46
N THR A 163 -7.49 -40.23 38.67
CA THR A 163 -6.44 -39.29 39.11
C THR A 163 -5.21 -39.32 38.18
N ILE A 164 -4.95 -40.42 37.49
CA ILE A 164 -3.85 -40.55 36.51
C ILE A 164 -4.12 -39.67 35.30
N LEU A 165 -5.34 -39.68 34.75
CA LEU A 165 -5.72 -38.81 33.63
C LEU A 165 -5.79 -37.35 34.07
N THR A 166 -6.35 -37.07 35.25
CA THR A 166 -6.34 -35.71 35.81
C THR A 166 -4.90 -35.19 35.99
N ALA A 167 -3.96 -36.01 36.43
CA ALA A 167 -2.56 -35.62 36.54
C ALA A 167 -1.92 -35.36 35.16
N LEU A 168 -2.20 -36.22 34.17
CA LEU A 168 -1.70 -36.06 32.80
C LEU A 168 -2.17 -34.74 32.18
N MET A 169 -3.48 -34.44 32.25
CA MET A 169 -4.06 -33.18 31.77
C MET A 169 -3.38 -31.95 32.41
N ILE A 170 -3.25 -31.95 33.74
CA ILE A 170 -2.71 -30.82 34.51
C ILE A 170 -1.20 -30.63 34.29
N ALA A 171 -0.45 -31.72 34.08
CA ALA A 171 0.98 -31.65 33.77
C ALA A 171 1.22 -31.06 32.38
N LEU A 172 0.43 -31.48 31.38
CA LEU A 172 0.49 -31.02 29.99
C LEU A 172 -0.12 -29.63 29.77
N GLY A 173 -0.66 -28.99 30.81
CA GLY A 173 -1.08 -27.59 30.78
C GLY A 173 -2.59 -27.34 30.62
N GLY A 174 -3.41 -28.39 30.64
CA GLY A 174 -4.88 -28.30 30.61
C GLY A 174 -5.46 -27.60 31.83
N LYS A 175 -6.66 -27.04 31.68
CA LYS A 175 -7.32 -26.23 32.70
C LYS A 175 -7.90 -27.11 33.81
N THR A 176 -7.83 -26.64 35.05
CA THR A 176 -8.37 -27.38 36.20
C THR A 176 -9.87 -27.63 36.10
N SER A 177 -10.63 -26.66 35.55
CA SER A 177 -12.04 -26.79 35.24
C SER A 177 -12.36 -27.97 34.30
N SER A 178 -11.54 -28.21 33.28
CA SER A 178 -11.72 -29.30 32.31
C SER A 178 -11.63 -30.69 32.95
N THR A 179 -11.03 -30.80 34.14
CA THR A 179 -10.83 -32.08 34.83
C THR A 179 -12.03 -32.52 35.67
N ASN A 180 -13.01 -31.64 35.93
CA ASN A 180 -14.17 -31.88 36.80
C ASN A 180 -13.87 -32.34 38.25
N ARG A 181 -12.60 -32.36 38.69
CA ARG A 181 -12.18 -32.79 40.04
C ARG A 181 -11.83 -31.65 41.01
N GLY A 182 -11.86 -30.39 40.56
CA GLY A 182 -11.63 -29.21 41.37
C GLY A 182 -11.82 -27.93 40.56
N SER A 183 -12.13 -26.81 41.21
CA SER A 183 -12.23 -25.50 40.54
C SER A 183 -10.89 -24.76 40.49
N SER A 184 -9.93 -25.14 41.34
CA SER A 184 -8.61 -24.53 41.44
C SER A 184 -7.51 -25.56 41.70
N LEU A 185 -6.27 -25.24 41.30
CA LEU A 185 -5.14 -26.20 41.39
C LEU A 185 -4.87 -26.69 42.82
N LYS A 186 -5.09 -25.85 43.85
CA LYS A 186 -4.93 -26.22 45.26
C LYS A 186 -5.83 -27.38 45.69
N ASP A 187 -7.00 -27.54 45.06
CA ASP A 187 -7.96 -28.60 45.37
C ASP A 187 -7.45 -29.99 44.95
N LEU A 188 -6.43 -30.03 44.09
CA LEU A 188 -5.76 -31.25 43.63
C LEU A 188 -4.59 -31.67 44.55
N VAL A 189 -4.21 -30.84 45.52
CA VAL A 189 -3.18 -31.19 46.52
C VAL A 189 -3.80 -32.12 47.57
N LYS A 190 -3.06 -33.17 47.97
CA LYS A 190 -3.48 -34.09 49.02
C LYS A 190 -3.73 -33.34 50.33
N LYS A 191 -4.90 -33.53 50.94
CA LYS A 191 -5.26 -32.84 52.20
C LYS A 191 -4.19 -33.07 53.28
N GLY A 192 -3.71 -31.98 53.88
CA GLY A 192 -2.64 -31.99 54.88
C GLY A 192 -1.23 -31.70 54.33
N GLU A 193 -1.05 -31.72 53.01
CA GLU A 193 0.25 -31.49 52.35
C GLU A 193 0.39 -30.05 51.84
N SER A 194 1.62 -29.51 51.87
CA SER A 194 1.92 -28.13 51.45
C SER A 194 2.06 -27.96 49.93
N SER A 195 2.41 -29.04 49.22
CA SER A 195 2.54 -29.04 47.76
C SER A 195 2.38 -30.44 47.17
N ALA A 196 1.87 -30.49 45.94
CA ALA A 196 1.84 -31.68 45.10
C ALA A 196 2.87 -31.56 43.96
N THR A 197 3.37 -32.69 43.47
CA THR A 197 4.22 -32.74 42.27
C THR A 197 3.76 -33.87 41.35
N ILE A 198 3.53 -33.52 40.09
CA ILE A 198 3.28 -34.47 39.00
C ILE A 198 4.53 -34.47 38.12
N THR A 199 5.00 -35.64 37.73
CA THR A 199 6.09 -35.79 36.76
C THR A 199 5.63 -36.74 35.66
N VAL A 200 5.67 -36.27 34.41
CA VAL A 200 5.35 -37.05 33.21
C VAL A 200 6.62 -37.20 32.38
N THR A 201 6.97 -38.42 32.01
CA THR A 201 8.09 -38.71 31.10
C THR A 201 7.53 -39.06 29.74
N MET A 202 7.91 -38.29 28.72
CA MET A 202 7.51 -38.44 27.33
C MET A 202 8.68 -39.02 26.52
N LEU A 203 8.39 -39.91 25.57
CA LEU A 203 9.37 -40.39 24.61
C LEU A 203 9.63 -39.31 23.54
N ASN A 204 10.89 -39.18 23.08
CA ASN A 204 11.31 -38.12 22.17
C ASN A 204 12.40 -38.63 21.20
N GLN A 205 12.05 -39.57 20.32
CA GLN A 205 12.96 -40.27 19.42
C GLN A 205 12.39 -40.33 17.99
N GLY A 206 13.23 -40.70 17.01
CA GLY A 206 12.85 -40.78 15.60
C GLY A 206 12.94 -39.43 14.87
N SER A 207 12.33 -39.36 13.69
CA SER A 207 12.26 -38.11 12.88
C SER A 207 11.48 -37.00 13.57
N ASP A 208 10.50 -37.38 14.39
CA ASP A 208 9.48 -36.49 14.93
C ASP A 208 9.82 -36.08 16.38
N ALA A 209 11.11 -36.11 16.74
CA ALA A 209 11.61 -35.70 18.04
C ALA A 209 11.60 -34.16 18.18
N PHE A 210 11.03 -33.66 19.27
CA PHE A 210 11.06 -32.24 19.62
C PHE A 210 12.45 -31.85 20.15
N LYS A 211 13.15 -30.98 19.40
CA LYS A 211 14.46 -30.41 19.76
C LYS A 211 15.44 -31.48 20.33
N PRO A 212 15.77 -32.54 19.56
CA PRO A 212 16.50 -33.70 20.07
C PRO A 212 17.88 -33.34 20.64
N ASP A 213 18.57 -32.35 20.08
CA ASP A 213 19.86 -31.86 20.59
C ASP A 213 19.78 -31.23 21.99
N VAL A 214 18.59 -30.80 22.41
CA VAL A 214 18.36 -30.07 23.68
C VAL A 214 17.81 -30.99 24.77
N TYR A 215 16.82 -31.82 24.43
CA TYR A 215 16.16 -32.71 25.40
C TYR A 215 16.69 -34.15 25.37
N GLY A 216 17.26 -34.59 24.25
CA GLY A 216 17.61 -35.98 24.00
C GLY A 216 16.38 -36.89 23.84
N ASN A 217 16.58 -38.18 24.06
CA ASN A 217 15.63 -39.25 23.76
C ASN A 217 14.34 -39.27 24.61
N THR A 218 14.27 -38.46 25.67
CA THR A 218 13.09 -38.33 26.56
C THR A 218 12.95 -36.91 27.08
N ILE A 219 11.71 -36.46 27.26
CA ILE A 219 11.36 -35.16 27.85
C ILE A 219 10.64 -35.42 29.17
N VAL A 220 11.14 -34.85 30.27
CA VAL A 220 10.51 -34.97 31.59
C VAL A 220 9.84 -33.65 31.97
N ILE A 221 8.51 -33.68 32.05
CA ILE A 221 7.64 -32.56 32.39
C ILE A 221 7.25 -32.66 33.86
N GLU A 222 7.77 -31.76 34.70
CA GLU A 222 7.46 -31.65 36.12
C GLU A 222 6.51 -30.47 36.36
N ARG A 223 5.32 -30.74 36.92
CA ARG A 223 4.35 -29.74 37.36
C ARG A 223 4.25 -29.77 38.89
N ARG A 224 4.72 -28.70 39.54
CA ARG A 224 4.58 -28.50 40.99
C ARG A 224 3.40 -27.58 41.28
N ILE A 225 2.55 -27.96 42.23
CA ILE A 225 1.36 -27.25 42.66
C ILE A 225 1.50 -26.92 44.15
N LEU A 226 1.17 -25.69 44.56
CA LEU A 226 1.24 -25.24 45.95
C LEU A 226 -0.17 -25.17 46.57
N ALA A 227 -0.31 -25.52 47.84
CA ALA A 227 -1.59 -25.46 48.56
C ALA A 227 -2.11 -24.01 48.72
N GLU A 228 -1.21 -23.03 48.79
CA GLU A 228 -1.52 -21.59 48.84
C GLU A 228 -2.01 -21.03 47.49
N GLY A 229 -1.90 -21.81 46.41
CA GLY A 229 -2.24 -21.40 45.05
C GLY A 229 -1.01 -21.23 44.15
N GLY A 230 -1.26 -21.22 42.84
CA GLY A 230 -0.20 -21.18 41.83
C GLY A 230 0.55 -22.50 41.66
N GLY A 231 1.69 -22.43 40.98
CA GLY A 231 2.54 -23.58 40.68
C GLY A 231 3.59 -23.27 39.62
N SER A 232 4.58 -24.15 39.48
CA SER A 232 5.66 -24.02 38.48
C SER A 232 5.69 -25.20 37.52
N TRP A 233 6.23 -24.98 36.33
CA TRP A 233 6.60 -26.02 35.38
C TRP A 233 8.12 -26.14 35.32
N LYS A 234 8.62 -27.34 35.03
CA LYS A 234 10.00 -27.55 34.58
C LYS A 234 9.98 -28.62 33.50
N MET A 235 10.58 -28.32 32.35
CA MET A 235 10.89 -29.31 31.33
C MET A 235 12.37 -29.65 31.42
N LYS A 236 12.68 -30.94 31.50
CA LYS A 236 14.04 -31.46 31.63
C LYS A 236 14.36 -32.42 30.49
N SER A 237 15.62 -32.43 30.08
CA SER A 237 16.20 -33.50 29.26
C SER A 237 16.14 -34.85 29.98
N GLY A 238 16.28 -35.95 29.24
CA GLY A 238 16.36 -37.31 29.79
C GLY A 238 17.46 -37.50 30.85
N ASN A 239 18.53 -36.69 30.80
CA ASN A 239 19.61 -36.67 31.79
C ASN A 239 19.29 -35.85 33.06
N GLY A 240 18.04 -35.40 33.23
CA GLY A 240 17.55 -34.66 34.41
C GLY A 240 17.89 -33.16 34.44
N LYS A 241 18.69 -32.65 33.50
CA LYS A 241 19.00 -31.22 33.37
C LYS A 241 17.73 -30.44 32.99
N VAL A 242 17.38 -29.42 33.79
CA VAL A 242 16.30 -28.47 33.48
C VAL A 242 16.70 -27.62 32.27
N ILE A 243 15.82 -27.57 31.28
CA ILE A 243 15.97 -26.79 30.04
C ILE A 243 15.10 -25.53 30.12
N ALA A 244 13.84 -25.67 30.52
CA ALA A 244 12.88 -24.57 30.59
C ALA A 244 11.98 -24.68 31.83
N THR A 245 11.40 -23.55 32.23
CA THR A 245 10.45 -23.44 33.36
C THR A 245 9.20 -22.63 33.04
N THR A 246 9.02 -22.23 31.78
CA THR A 246 7.91 -21.42 31.28
C THR A 246 6.78 -22.32 30.75
N LYS A 247 5.53 -21.84 30.83
CA LYS A 247 4.38 -22.54 30.22
C LYS A 247 4.48 -22.56 28.69
N SER A 248 4.99 -21.48 28.09
CA SER A 248 5.12 -21.33 26.63
C SER A 248 6.02 -22.38 25.95
N GLU A 249 7.08 -22.88 26.60
CA GLU A 249 7.88 -23.99 26.03
C GLU A 249 7.10 -25.31 26.09
N LEU A 250 6.27 -25.52 27.13
CA LEU A 250 5.37 -26.67 27.22
C LEU A 250 4.27 -26.60 26.16
N GLU A 251 3.67 -25.43 25.97
CA GLU A 251 2.69 -25.18 24.90
C GLU A 251 3.34 -25.45 23.53
N SER A 252 4.57 -24.95 23.28
CA SER A 252 5.32 -25.24 22.04
C SER A 252 5.59 -26.73 21.80
N PHE A 253 5.85 -27.51 22.87
CA PHE A 253 6.00 -28.96 22.77
C PHE A 253 4.65 -29.64 22.49
N CYS A 254 3.60 -29.23 23.20
CA CYS A 254 2.25 -29.76 23.01
C CYS A 254 1.73 -29.47 21.60
N ASP A 255 1.92 -28.26 21.06
CA ASP A 255 1.54 -27.90 19.69
C ASP A 255 2.32 -28.73 18.66
N PHE A 256 3.65 -28.85 18.82
CA PHE A 256 4.49 -29.67 17.94
C PHE A 256 4.09 -31.16 17.96
N ALA A 257 3.78 -31.71 19.12
CA ALA A 257 3.36 -33.10 19.29
C ALA A 257 1.85 -33.30 19.08
N ASN A 258 1.09 -32.26 18.74
CA ASN A 258 -0.38 -32.25 18.64
C ASN A 258 -1.11 -32.81 19.90
N ILE A 259 -0.59 -32.46 21.08
CA ILE A 259 -1.10 -32.86 22.39
C ILE A 259 -2.04 -31.76 22.93
N GLN A 260 -3.35 -32.06 22.99
CA GLN A 260 -4.37 -31.13 23.45
C GLN A 260 -5.09 -31.64 24.72
N PRO A 261 -4.60 -31.33 25.92
CA PRO A 261 -5.13 -31.87 27.17
C PRO A 261 -6.52 -31.34 27.56
N ASP A 262 -7.00 -30.26 26.93
CA ASP A 262 -8.35 -29.70 27.11
C ASP A 262 -9.36 -30.24 26.07
N ASN A 263 -8.93 -30.98 25.04
CA ASN A 263 -9.84 -31.51 24.01
C ASN A 263 -10.56 -32.76 24.53
N PRO A 264 -11.91 -32.77 24.62
CA PRO A 264 -12.66 -33.86 25.24
C PRO A 264 -12.63 -35.17 24.44
N ILE A 265 -12.34 -35.13 23.14
CA ILE A 265 -12.19 -36.33 22.31
C ILE A 265 -10.78 -36.93 22.47
N HIS A 266 -9.79 -36.10 22.82
CA HIS A 266 -8.40 -36.49 23.09
C HIS A 266 -8.24 -37.16 24.48
N ILE A 267 -8.76 -36.50 25.53
CA ILE A 267 -8.81 -37.04 26.89
C ILE A 267 -10.26 -36.98 27.39
N LEU A 268 -10.99 -38.08 27.21
CA LEU A 268 -12.37 -38.17 27.65
C LEU A 268 -12.42 -38.59 29.13
N THR A 269 -12.72 -37.63 30.01
CA THR A 269 -12.97 -37.87 31.44
C THR A 269 -14.34 -38.51 31.67
N GLN A 270 -14.53 -39.12 32.85
CA GLN A 270 -15.81 -39.72 33.28
C GLN A 270 -17.01 -38.77 33.10
N ASP A 271 -16.89 -37.52 33.54
CA ASP A 271 -18.00 -36.56 33.53
C ASP A 271 -18.24 -35.95 32.15
N THR A 272 -17.19 -35.72 31.35
CA THR A 272 -17.33 -35.34 29.93
C THR A 272 -17.93 -36.48 29.09
N ALA A 273 -17.57 -37.73 29.39
CA ALA A 273 -18.20 -38.90 28.78
C ALA A 273 -19.69 -38.93 29.13
N ARG A 274 -20.06 -38.75 30.41
CA ARG A 274 -21.47 -38.69 30.83
C ARG A 274 -22.24 -37.54 30.16
N GLN A 275 -21.64 -36.36 30.00
CA GLN A 275 -22.29 -35.24 29.31
C GLN A 275 -22.54 -35.60 27.84
N PHE A 276 -21.53 -36.13 27.14
CA PHE A 276 -21.60 -36.55 25.74
C PHE A 276 -22.53 -37.76 25.50
N LEU A 277 -22.64 -38.68 26.47
CA LEU A 277 -23.57 -39.82 26.50
C LEU A 277 -25.01 -39.41 26.88
N GLY A 278 -25.16 -38.29 27.58
CA GLY A 278 -26.43 -37.83 28.15
C GLY A 278 -27.13 -36.75 27.31
N SER A 279 -26.37 -35.93 26.59
CA SER A 279 -26.90 -34.89 25.73
C SER A 279 -27.74 -35.50 24.61
N SER A 280 -29.03 -35.20 24.64
CA SER A 280 -29.97 -35.52 23.55
C SER A 280 -30.16 -34.34 22.59
N ASP A 281 -29.36 -33.27 22.76
CA ASP A 281 -29.38 -32.07 21.94
C ASP A 281 -28.40 -32.19 20.76
N PRO A 282 -28.87 -32.18 19.51
CA PRO A 282 -28.01 -32.22 18.33
C PRO A 282 -27.01 -31.06 18.24
N ALA A 283 -27.28 -29.91 18.84
CA ALA A 283 -26.37 -28.76 18.82
C ALA A 283 -25.14 -28.98 19.72
N GLU A 284 -25.32 -29.54 20.93
CA GLU A 284 -24.20 -29.90 21.79
C GLU A 284 -23.30 -30.95 21.13
N VAL A 285 -23.87 -31.97 20.48
CA VAL A 285 -23.11 -33.02 19.79
C VAL A 285 -22.34 -32.46 18.58
N TYR A 286 -22.90 -31.50 17.84
CA TYR A 286 -22.20 -30.81 16.75
C TYR A 286 -21.06 -29.92 17.26
N LYS A 287 -21.27 -29.23 18.39
CA LYS A 287 -20.21 -28.48 19.05
C LYS A 287 -19.06 -29.39 19.49
N PHE A 288 -19.35 -30.55 20.08
CA PHE A 288 -18.32 -31.55 20.41
C PHE A 288 -17.56 -32.04 19.17
N PHE A 289 -18.23 -32.19 18.02
CA PHE A 289 -17.58 -32.46 16.74
C PHE A 289 -16.61 -31.33 16.34
N LEU A 290 -17.03 -30.07 16.34
CA LEU A 290 -16.17 -28.93 15.94
C LEU A 290 -15.01 -28.66 16.93
N GLU A 291 -15.23 -28.82 18.23
CA GLU A 291 -14.18 -28.68 19.25
C GLU A 291 -13.22 -29.87 19.24
N GLY A 292 -13.73 -31.09 19.07
CA GLY A 292 -12.91 -32.30 19.03
C GLY A 292 -12.02 -32.41 17.79
N THR A 293 -12.52 -31.97 16.63
CA THR A 293 -11.78 -31.91 15.35
C THR A 293 -10.93 -30.65 15.18
N GLN A 294 -10.88 -29.78 16.21
CA GLN A 294 -10.17 -28.48 16.21
C GLN A 294 -10.67 -27.45 15.19
N LEU A 295 -11.72 -27.76 14.41
CA LEU A 295 -12.30 -26.84 13.43
C LEU A 295 -12.76 -25.52 14.07
N SER A 296 -13.25 -25.55 15.32
CA SER A 296 -13.61 -24.32 16.05
C SER A 296 -12.43 -23.47 16.52
N GLN A 297 -11.23 -24.04 16.65
CA GLN A 297 -10.01 -23.27 16.92
C GLN A 297 -9.60 -22.49 15.68
N LEU A 298 -9.58 -23.15 14.51
CA LEU A 298 -9.24 -22.52 13.23
C LEU A 298 -10.13 -21.31 12.93
N VAL A 299 -11.45 -21.41 13.14
CA VAL A 299 -12.37 -20.27 12.96
C VAL A 299 -11.96 -19.08 13.84
N ARG A 300 -11.72 -19.30 15.14
CA ARG A 300 -11.30 -18.21 16.06
C ARG A 300 -9.98 -17.56 15.65
N GLU A 301 -9.03 -18.34 15.12
CA GLU A 301 -7.77 -17.82 14.58
C GLU A 301 -8.00 -17.00 13.30
N TYR A 302 -8.95 -17.41 12.46
CA TYR A 302 -9.29 -16.68 11.23
C TYR A 302 -10.05 -15.39 11.54
N ASP A 303 -11.03 -15.39 12.46
CA ASP A 303 -11.76 -14.20 12.93
C ASP A 303 -10.79 -13.17 13.55
N PHE A 304 -9.77 -13.65 14.27
CA PHE A 304 -8.71 -12.81 14.81
C PHE A 304 -7.87 -12.15 13.71
N ILE A 305 -7.48 -12.91 12.68
CA ILE A 305 -6.79 -12.36 11.50
C ILE A 305 -7.69 -11.37 10.76
N GLU A 306 -8.98 -11.67 10.60
CA GLU A 306 -9.93 -10.79 9.92
C GLU A 306 -10.11 -9.46 10.66
N THR A 307 -10.18 -9.51 12.00
CA THR A 307 -10.21 -8.32 12.86
C THR A 307 -8.95 -7.46 12.66
N HIS A 308 -7.78 -8.09 12.54
CA HIS A 308 -6.53 -7.39 12.22
C HIS A 308 -6.51 -6.81 10.79
N VAL A 309 -7.06 -7.50 9.80
CA VAL A 309 -7.22 -6.99 8.42
C VAL A 309 -8.15 -5.77 8.39
N ARG A 310 -9.30 -5.83 9.09
CA ARG A 310 -10.22 -4.68 9.24
C ARG A 310 -9.53 -3.48 9.92
N SER A 311 -8.74 -3.72 10.97
CA SER A 311 -7.94 -2.68 11.63
C SER A 311 -6.89 -2.06 10.71
N MET A 312 -6.17 -2.88 9.93
CA MET A 312 -5.18 -2.44 8.95
C MET A 312 -5.80 -1.59 7.84
N LYS A 313 -6.99 -1.97 7.35
CA LYS A 313 -7.76 -1.22 6.35
C LYS A 313 -8.19 0.17 6.86
N SER A 314 -8.63 0.27 8.12
CA SER A 314 -8.95 1.56 8.76
C SER A 314 -7.71 2.44 8.94
N ALA A 315 -6.57 1.86 9.32
CA ALA A 315 -5.31 2.59 9.42
C ALA A 315 -4.81 3.07 8.05
N LEU A 316 -4.97 2.26 6.99
CA LEU A 316 -4.68 2.62 5.60
C LEU A 316 -5.51 3.82 5.14
N ALA A 317 -6.82 3.85 5.43
CA ALA A 317 -7.69 4.98 5.08
C ALA A 317 -7.30 6.30 5.77
N LEU A 318 -6.85 6.24 7.03
CA LEU A 318 -6.30 7.40 7.73
C LEU A 318 -4.96 7.85 7.12
N LYS A 319 -4.06 6.90 6.81
CA LYS A 319 -2.76 7.20 6.20
C LYS A 319 -2.86 7.70 4.76
N SER A 320 -3.84 7.27 3.97
CA SER A 320 -4.05 7.81 2.62
C SER A 320 -4.47 9.28 2.65
N GLY A 321 -5.30 9.70 3.62
CA GLY A 321 -5.63 11.11 3.82
C GLY A 321 -4.42 11.95 4.25
N ALA A 322 -3.55 11.40 5.11
CA ALA A 322 -2.28 12.04 5.46
C ALA A 322 -1.29 12.10 4.28
N LEU A 323 -1.32 11.11 3.38
CA LEU A 323 -0.51 11.08 2.16
C LEU A 323 -0.85 12.27 1.24
N GLU A 324 -2.14 12.55 1.04
CA GLU A 324 -2.62 13.69 0.23
C GLU A 324 -2.17 15.04 0.82
N GLN A 325 -2.13 15.16 2.14
CA GLN A 325 -1.55 16.32 2.83
C GLN A 325 -0.04 16.42 2.61
N LEU A 326 0.70 15.31 2.65
CA LEU A 326 2.14 15.31 2.35
C LEU A 326 2.44 15.62 0.87
N GLU A 327 1.60 15.16 -0.07
CA GLU A 327 1.72 15.50 -1.49
C GLU A 327 1.51 16.99 -1.74
N THR A 328 0.45 17.57 -1.19
CA THR A 328 0.18 19.01 -1.32
C THR A 328 1.27 19.85 -0.66
N LEU A 329 1.76 19.47 0.53
CA LEU A 329 2.88 20.15 1.20
C LEU A 329 4.20 20.04 0.40
N ALA A 330 4.48 18.90 -0.25
CA ALA A 330 5.65 18.72 -1.10
C ALA A 330 5.55 19.53 -2.42
N GLN A 331 4.36 19.60 -3.03
CA GLN A 331 4.11 20.45 -4.20
C GLN A 331 4.26 21.94 -3.88
N GLN A 332 3.79 22.39 -2.71
CA GLN A 332 3.98 23.78 -2.25
C GLN A 332 5.46 24.13 -2.10
N ALA A 333 6.25 23.26 -1.45
CA ALA A 333 7.70 23.47 -1.32
C ALA A 333 8.41 23.45 -2.67
N LEU A 334 7.95 22.63 -3.63
CA LEU A 334 8.50 22.61 -4.99
C LEU A 334 8.25 23.93 -5.72
N GLN A 335 7.03 24.49 -5.62
CA GLN A 335 6.70 25.79 -6.19
C GLN A 335 7.48 26.93 -5.52
N GLN A 336 7.67 26.90 -4.20
CA GLN A 336 8.49 27.88 -3.49
C GLN A 336 9.97 27.79 -3.94
N TRP A 337 10.54 26.59 -4.03
CA TRP A 337 11.90 26.40 -4.52
C TRP A 337 12.08 26.87 -5.97
N GLN A 338 11.10 26.63 -6.85
CA GLN A 338 11.11 27.15 -8.22
C GLN A 338 11.17 28.68 -8.26
N LYS A 339 10.30 29.36 -7.50
CA LYS A 339 10.30 30.83 -7.38
C LYS A 339 11.63 31.39 -6.85
N VAL A 340 12.21 30.77 -5.81
CA VAL A 340 13.51 31.21 -5.26
C VAL A 340 14.65 30.93 -6.25
N ARG A 341 14.58 29.85 -7.03
CA ARG A 341 15.56 29.54 -8.08
C ARG A 341 15.54 30.55 -9.22
N GLU A 342 14.39 31.07 -9.62
CA GLU A 342 14.29 32.15 -10.61
C GLU A 342 15.02 33.42 -10.14
N THR A 343 15.00 33.72 -8.83
CA THR A 343 15.78 34.83 -8.23
C THR A 343 17.28 34.72 -8.50
N ARG A 344 17.83 33.49 -8.57
CA ARG A 344 19.25 33.27 -8.96
C ARG A 344 19.49 33.56 -10.43
N GLY A 345 18.55 33.21 -11.31
CA GLY A 345 18.63 33.56 -12.74
C GLY A 345 18.60 35.06 -13.03
N TYR A 346 18.03 35.88 -12.14
CA TYR A 346 18.18 37.34 -12.20
C TYR A 346 19.56 37.80 -11.70
N GLN A 347 20.15 37.14 -10.70
CA GLN A 347 21.50 37.44 -10.23
C GLN A 347 22.55 37.14 -11.30
N ASP A 348 22.52 35.96 -11.91
CA ASP A 348 23.49 35.55 -12.95
C ASP A 348 23.49 36.53 -14.15
N LYS A 349 22.34 37.14 -14.45
CA LYS A 349 22.19 38.20 -15.48
C LYS A 349 22.75 39.55 -15.03
N ILE A 350 22.53 39.94 -13.79
CA ILE A 350 23.13 41.16 -13.21
C ILE A 350 24.65 41.02 -13.21
N ASP A 351 25.20 39.88 -12.81
CA ASP A 351 26.65 39.61 -12.80
C ASP A 351 27.25 39.54 -14.22
N ALA A 352 26.44 39.25 -15.25
CA ALA A 352 26.85 39.36 -16.65
C ALA A 352 26.88 40.84 -17.12
N LEU A 353 25.85 41.62 -16.80
CA LEU A 353 25.80 43.05 -17.09
C LEU A 353 26.87 43.85 -16.34
N ASP A 354 27.25 43.43 -15.13
CA ASP A 354 28.32 44.08 -14.35
C ASP A 354 29.70 43.86 -14.96
N ARG A 355 29.96 42.67 -15.52
CA ARG A 355 31.17 42.42 -16.30
C ARG A 355 31.19 43.22 -17.60
N GLU A 356 30.05 43.42 -18.25
CA GLU A 356 29.96 44.24 -19.47
C GLU A 356 30.11 45.74 -19.16
N PHE A 357 29.51 46.23 -18.07
CA PHE A 357 29.57 47.62 -17.61
C PHE A 357 31.01 48.09 -17.37
N VAL A 358 31.83 47.24 -16.74
CA VAL A 358 33.26 47.51 -16.52
C VAL A 358 34.03 47.69 -17.84
N TRP A 359 33.71 46.93 -18.88
CA TRP A 359 34.34 47.09 -20.20
C TRP A 359 33.80 48.28 -21.02
N VAL A 360 32.57 48.76 -20.76
CA VAL A 360 32.10 50.05 -21.29
C VAL A 360 32.88 51.21 -20.68
N GLN A 361 33.23 51.16 -19.39
CA GLN A 361 34.07 52.19 -18.76
C GLN A 361 35.46 52.28 -19.42
N VAL A 362 36.05 51.14 -19.81
CA VAL A 362 37.30 51.11 -20.59
C VAL A 362 37.11 51.74 -21.96
N GLN A 363 36.03 51.42 -22.69
CA GLN A 363 35.73 52.02 -24.01
C GLN A 363 35.48 53.53 -23.93
N ASP A 364 34.75 54.01 -22.91
CA ASP A 364 34.49 55.43 -22.70
C ASP A 364 35.77 56.19 -22.30
N ALA A 365 36.69 55.56 -21.56
CA ALA A 365 38.01 56.11 -21.26
C ALA A 365 38.91 56.15 -22.51
N GLU A 366 38.93 55.08 -23.32
CA GLU A 366 39.64 55.02 -24.61
C GLU A 366 39.17 56.11 -25.57
N ALA A 367 37.84 56.33 -25.66
CA ALA A 367 37.24 57.36 -26.47
C ALA A 367 37.53 58.79 -25.94
N GLN A 368 37.57 58.98 -24.62
CA GLN A 368 37.96 60.26 -24.00
C GLN A 368 39.42 60.59 -24.27
N LEU A 369 40.32 59.61 -24.10
CA LEU A 369 41.73 59.71 -24.47
C LEU A 369 41.89 60.05 -25.96
N GLN A 370 41.27 59.29 -26.86
CA GLN A 370 41.34 59.54 -28.30
C GLN A 370 40.81 60.94 -28.69
N HIS A 371 39.73 61.39 -28.06
CA HIS A 371 39.20 62.74 -28.24
C HIS A 371 40.13 63.82 -27.66
N ALA A 372 40.85 63.54 -26.56
CA ALA A 372 41.88 64.43 -26.01
C ALA A 372 43.07 64.56 -26.97
N VAL A 373 43.59 63.46 -27.53
CA VAL A 373 44.65 63.48 -28.55
C VAL A 373 44.23 64.31 -29.78
N GLU A 374 43.02 64.08 -30.31
CA GLU A 374 42.50 64.86 -31.43
C GLU A 374 42.29 66.35 -31.08
N LYS A 375 41.90 66.66 -29.85
CA LYS A 375 41.79 68.04 -29.31
C LYS A 375 43.18 68.69 -29.25
N THR A 376 44.21 68.02 -28.73
CA THR A 376 45.60 68.50 -28.67
C THR A 376 46.12 68.85 -30.08
N GLU A 377 45.94 67.97 -31.07
CA GLU A 377 46.35 68.21 -32.48
C GLU A 377 45.60 69.37 -33.16
N ARG A 378 44.29 69.49 -32.91
CA ARG A 378 43.46 70.62 -33.37
C ARG A 378 43.82 71.95 -32.68
N ILE A 379 44.53 71.93 -31.56
CA ILE A 379 45.04 73.12 -30.86
C ILE A 379 46.44 73.48 -31.41
N ARG A 380 47.34 72.50 -31.61
CA ARG A 380 48.65 72.70 -32.28
C ARG A 380 48.54 73.41 -33.63
N THR A 381 47.57 73.05 -34.46
CA THR A 381 47.31 73.70 -35.75
C THR A 381 46.77 75.14 -35.66
N LYS A 382 46.28 75.59 -34.49
CA LYS A 382 45.87 76.99 -34.25
C LYS A 382 47.06 77.87 -33.86
N LEU A 383 48.11 77.31 -33.26
CA LEU A 383 49.32 78.02 -32.84
C LEU A 383 49.99 78.74 -34.03
N VAL A 384 50.13 78.05 -35.15
CA VAL A 384 50.79 78.57 -36.37
C VAL A 384 50.10 79.85 -36.91
N LYS A 385 48.76 79.94 -36.84
CA LYS A 385 48.00 81.12 -37.28
C LYS A 385 47.97 82.26 -36.25
N CYS A 386 48.30 81.93 -34.99
CA CYS A 386 48.39 82.86 -33.87
C CYS A 386 49.61 83.80 -34.05
N GLU A 387 50.74 83.25 -34.49
CA GLU A 387 52.02 83.98 -34.60
C GLU A 387 52.03 85.03 -35.72
N GLU A 388 51.47 84.74 -36.90
CA GLU A 388 51.35 85.72 -38.00
C GLU A 388 50.48 86.94 -37.62
N SER A 389 49.53 86.74 -36.72
CA SER A 389 48.58 87.77 -36.27
C SER A 389 49.18 88.68 -35.19
N LEU A 390 50.14 88.17 -34.39
CA LEU A 390 50.86 88.91 -33.35
C LEU A 390 51.67 90.09 -33.89
N GLN A 391 52.29 89.92 -35.06
CA GLN A 391 53.24 90.90 -35.58
C GLN A 391 52.57 92.22 -36.02
N LYS A 392 51.31 92.17 -36.46
CA LYS A 392 50.55 93.35 -36.94
C LYS A 392 50.03 94.25 -35.82
N THR A 393 49.87 93.73 -34.61
CA THR A 393 49.13 94.42 -33.53
C THR A 393 50.05 95.25 -32.62
N LEU A 394 51.35 94.96 -32.65
CA LEU A 394 52.40 95.76 -32.00
C LEU A 394 52.47 97.22 -32.51
N GLU A 395 52.16 97.47 -33.79
CA GLU A 395 52.30 98.79 -34.41
C GLU A 395 51.13 99.74 -34.09
N ALA A 396 49.91 99.22 -33.93
CA ALA A 396 48.71 100.02 -33.64
C ALA A 396 48.67 100.51 -32.18
N LEU A 397 49.26 99.73 -31.27
CA LEU A 397 49.31 99.92 -29.82
C LEU A 397 49.80 101.31 -29.39
N LYS A 398 50.79 101.83 -30.11
CA LYS A 398 51.50 103.07 -29.78
C LYS A 398 50.65 104.34 -29.89
N LYS A 399 49.49 104.30 -30.55
CA LYS A 399 48.60 105.46 -30.77
C LYS A 399 47.53 105.66 -29.69
N CYS A 400 47.20 104.62 -28.94
CA CYS A 400 46.07 104.64 -28.02
C CYS A 400 46.46 105.10 -26.61
N GLU A 401 47.76 105.19 -26.31
CA GLU A 401 48.28 105.55 -24.99
C GLU A 401 47.97 106.99 -24.56
N GLU A 402 47.77 107.88 -25.53
CA GLU A 402 47.50 109.31 -25.30
C GLU A 402 46.01 109.58 -24.94
N ARG A 403 45.11 108.60 -25.13
CA ARG A 403 43.64 108.81 -25.10
C ARG A 403 42.95 108.52 -23.76
N ILE A 404 43.67 107.98 -22.78
CA ILE A 404 43.10 107.37 -21.56
C ILE A 404 43.06 108.30 -20.36
N VAL A 405 44.09 109.15 -20.21
CA VAL A 405 44.33 110.00 -19.04
C VAL A 405 43.18 111.00 -18.79
N GLN A 406 42.27 111.18 -19.75
CA GLN A 406 41.14 112.10 -19.69
C GLN A 406 39.84 111.49 -19.10
N LEU A 407 39.77 110.17 -18.92
CA LEU A 407 38.52 109.46 -18.58
C LEU A 407 38.47 108.89 -17.15
N GLU A 408 39.56 108.99 -16.38
CA GLU A 408 39.65 108.42 -15.03
C GLU A 408 38.97 109.32 -13.97
N ASP A 409 38.82 110.62 -14.25
CA ASP A 409 38.25 111.61 -13.31
C ASP A 409 36.72 111.51 -13.12
N GLU A 410 35.97 110.89 -14.04
CA GLU A 410 34.49 110.85 -13.97
C GLU A 410 33.92 109.71 -13.09
N ASN A 411 34.74 108.74 -12.68
CA ASN A 411 34.24 107.49 -12.06
C ASN A 411 33.89 107.59 -10.56
N ASN A 412 34.27 108.67 -9.88
CA ASN A 412 34.16 108.78 -8.40
C ASN A 412 32.77 109.16 -7.84
N ASN A 413 31.70 109.13 -8.64
CA ASN A 413 30.40 109.75 -8.30
C ASN A 413 29.19 108.79 -8.29
N PHE A 414 29.40 107.47 -8.22
CA PHE A 414 28.35 106.44 -8.48
C PHE A 414 27.89 105.58 -7.29
N GLU A 415 28.38 105.85 -6.06
CA GLU A 415 28.19 104.96 -4.89
C GLU A 415 26.77 105.02 -4.25
N GLY A 416 25.86 105.84 -4.77
CA GLY A 416 24.60 106.22 -4.10
C GLY A 416 23.35 105.35 -4.31
N VAL A 417 23.36 104.29 -5.13
CA VAL A 417 22.11 103.60 -5.56
C VAL A 417 21.95 102.16 -5.06
N PHE A 418 22.96 101.58 -4.38
CA PHE A 418 22.98 100.15 -4.00
C PHE A 418 22.13 99.82 -2.74
N SER A 419 21.86 100.81 -1.89
CA SER A 419 21.27 100.62 -0.54
C SER A 419 19.87 99.97 -0.48
N PRO A 420 18.89 100.27 -1.38
CA PRO A 420 17.51 99.80 -1.19
C PRO A 420 17.31 98.28 -1.37
N ILE A 421 18.09 97.64 -2.25
CA ILE A 421 17.96 96.19 -2.54
C ILE A 421 18.37 95.33 -1.34
N GLN A 422 19.25 95.86 -0.48
CA GLN A 422 19.72 95.16 0.73
C GLN A 422 18.61 94.96 1.77
N GLN A 423 17.57 95.81 1.79
CA GLN A 423 16.52 95.78 2.82
C GLN A 423 15.40 94.77 2.55
N GLU A 424 15.08 94.50 1.29
CA GLU A 424 14.00 93.57 0.89
C GLU A 424 14.37 92.09 1.17
N HIS A 425 15.68 91.78 1.14
CA HIS A 425 16.25 90.48 1.52
C HIS A 425 16.02 90.16 3.02
N ASP A 426 16.22 91.15 3.89
CA ASP A 426 16.23 90.94 5.35
C ASP A 426 14.83 90.71 5.95
N GLU A 427 13.75 91.07 5.24
CA GLU A 427 12.37 90.80 5.67
C GLU A 427 11.94 89.34 5.44
N LEU A 428 12.38 88.70 4.36
CA LEU A 428 12.08 87.28 4.09
C LEU A 428 12.75 86.36 5.11
N VAL A 429 13.98 86.70 5.52
CA VAL A 429 14.73 85.97 6.56
C VAL A 429 14.00 85.99 7.92
N ARG A 430 13.19 87.02 8.22
CA ARG A 430 12.38 87.06 9.45
C ARG A 430 11.22 86.06 9.42
N LYS A 431 10.54 85.89 8.27
CA LYS A 431 9.37 85.00 8.15
C LYS A 431 9.71 83.52 8.31
N ASP A 432 10.91 83.10 7.89
CA ASP A 432 11.40 81.72 8.13
C ASP A 432 11.52 81.39 9.63
N LYS A 433 11.84 82.40 10.46
CA LYS A 433 12.12 82.26 11.88
C LYS A 433 10.86 82.05 12.73
N ASP A 434 9.75 82.70 12.37
CA ASP A 434 8.47 82.57 13.09
C ASP A 434 7.84 81.19 12.87
N LEU A 435 7.91 80.66 11.63
CA LEU A 435 7.46 79.30 11.30
C LEU A 435 8.22 78.22 12.11
N ALA A 436 9.52 78.42 12.32
CA ALA A 436 10.34 77.53 13.14
C ALA A 436 9.94 77.54 14.65
N GLN A 437 9.30 78.61 15.13
CA GLN A 437 8.81 78.72 16.50
C GLN A 437 7.50 77.93 16.71
N GLN A 438 6.62 77.92 15.71
CA GLN A 438 5.34 77.20 15.77
C GLN A 438 5.53 75.67 15.85
N VAL A 439 6.47 75.11 15.06
CA VAL A 439 6.83 73.68 15.13
C VAL A 439 7.31 73.27 16.53
N LYS A 440 7.88 74.19 17.31
CA LYS A 440 8.33 73.94 18.69
C LYS A 440 7.18 73.86 19.69
N ALA A 441 6.05 74.55 19.45
CA ALA A 441 4.90 74.54 20.34
C ALA A 441 4.14 73.20 20.30
N PHE A 442 3.93 72.65 19.09
CA PHE A 442 3.25 71.36 18.91
C PHE A 442 3.95 70.20 19.65
N ASN A 443 5.30 70.18 19.68
CA ASN A 443 6.08 69.18 20.42
C ASN A 443 5.86 69.19 21.95
N VAL A 444 5.30 70.27 22.52
CA VAL A 444 4.98 70.36 23.95
C VAL A 444 3.61 69.73 24.22
N GLN A 445 2.62 70.05 23.38
CA GLN A 445 1.26 69.50 23.47
C GLN A 445 1.25 67.98 23.28
N GLU A 446 2.12 67.46 22.41
CA GLU A 446 2.35 66.02 22.18
C GLU A 446 2.70 65.26 23.47
N ARG A 447 3.40 65.89 24.43
CA ARG A 447 3.75 65.28 25.73
C ARG A 447 2.59 65.31 26.71
N GLU A 448 1.89 66.43 26.81
CA GLU A 448 0.75 66.60 27.74
C GLU A 448 -0.43 65.66 27.43
N LEU A 449 -0.60 65.25 26.17
CA LEU A 449 -1.58 64.23 25.77
C LEU A 449 -1.14 62.81 26.18
N ASN A 450 0.16 62.52 26.10
CA ASN A 450 0.71 61.20 26.42
C ASN A 450 0.61 60.89 27.93
N ASP A 451 0.86 61.88 28.79
CA ASP A 451 0.71 61.73 30.24
C ASP A 451 -0.76 61.42 30.65
N LYS A 452 -1.74 62.03 29.97
CA LYS A 452 -3.18 61.77 30.22
C LYS A 452 -3.60 60.35 29.88
N ILE A 453 -3.02 59.73 28.85
CA ILE A 453 -3.30 58.33 28.48
C ILE A 453 -2.89 57.37 29.61
N ILE A 454 -1.82 57.68 30.35
CA ILE A 454 -1.33 56.85 31.46
C ILE A 454 -2.32 56.82 32.63
N ASP A 455 -2.94 57.96 32.98
CA ASP A 455 -3.88 58.04 34.11
C ASP A 455 -5.28 57.48 33.76
N VAL A 456 -5.68 57.54 32.49
CA VAL A 456 -6.90 56.88 31.99
C VAL A 456 -6.79 55.35 32.15
N ASN A 457 -5.65 54.74 31.80
CA ASN A 457 -5.44 53.29 31.95
C ASN A 457 -5.57 52.81 33.41
N LYS A 458 -5.05 53.57 34.39
CA LYS A 458 -5.18 53.24 35.84
C LYS A 458 -6.61 53.33 36.37
N SER A 459 -7.51 53.99 35.64
CA SER A 459 -8.91 54.15 36.03
C SER A 459 -9.75 52.96 35.55
N ILE A 460 -9.47 52.44 34.36
CA ILE A 460 -10.08 51.23 33.80
C ILE A 460 -9.89 50.03 34.74
N GLU A 461 -8.67 49.83 35.23
CA GLU A 461 -8.26 48.73 36.13
C GLU A 461 -9.10 48.68 37.42
N ARG A 462 -9.56 49.84 37.94
CA ARG A 462 -10.38 49.93 39.16
C ARG A 462 -11.83 49.52 38.96
N TYR A 463 -12.40 49.73 37.77
CA TYR A 463 -13.78 49.36 37.49
C TYR A 463 -13.93 47.84 37.32
N GLU A 464 -12.90 47.15 36.79
CA GLU A 464 -12.87 45.68 36.67
C GLU A 464 -12.87 44.93 38.02
N ASP A 465 -12.35 45.55 39.07
CA ASP A 465 -12.43 45.01 40.43
C ASP A 465 -13.84 45.16 41.03
N GLN A 466 -14.52 46.29 40.77
CA GLN A 466 -15.86 46.56 41.31
C GLN A 466 -16.96 45.72 40.64
N ILE A 467 -16.84 45.47 39.33
CA ILE A 467 -17.77 44.61 38.55
C ILE A 467 -17.89 43.21 39.18
N ARG A 468 -16.77 42.64 39.64
CA ARG A 468 -16.71 41.30 40.26
C ARG A 468 -17.44 41.21 41.60
N GLU A 469 -17.59 42.32 42.33
CA GLU A 469 -18.16 42.32 43.68
C GLU A 469 -19.69 42.44 43.68
N GLU A 470 -20.28 43.18 42.73
CA GLU A 470 -21.73 43.34 42.61
C GLU A 470 -22.43 42.15 41.91
N THR A 471 -21.73 41.42 41.02
CA THR A 471 -22.26 40.17 40.42
C THR A 471 -22.73 39.12 41.44
N ALA A 472 -22.25 39.17 42.68
CA ALA A 472 -22.58 38.21 43.72
C ALA A 472 -23.93 38.44 44.44
N LYS A 473 -24.61 39.59 44.26
CA LYS A 473 -25.74 40.01 45.12
C LYS A 473 -27.14 39.95 44.51
N LEU A 474 -27.28 39.69 43.21
CA LEU A 474 -28.45 40.14 42.42
C LEU A 474 -29.43 39.04 41.95
N ALA A 475 -29.59 37.96 42.72
CA ALA A 475 -30.31 36.76 42.30
C ALA A 475 -31.86 36.78 42.48
N GLN A 476 -32.51 37.91 42.80
CA GLN A 476 -33.86 37.88 43.39
C GLN A 476 -35.00 38.67 42.70
N ASP A 477 -34.76 39.51 41.68
CA ASP A 477 -35.82 40.27 40.99
C ASP A 477 -35.68 40.22 39.45
N GLY A 478 -36.78 39.90 38.73
CA GLY A 478 -36.80 39.94 37.25
C GLY A 478 -37.63 38.83 36.56
N GLN A 479 -38.96 38.82 36.71
CA GLN A 479 -39.79 37.68 36.30
C GLN A 479 -40.59 37.85 34.98
N SER A 480 -41.06 39.05 34.63
CA SER A 480 -41.98 39.24 33.48
C SER A 480 -41.30 39.39 32.11
N ARG A 481 -40.22 40.19 32.00
CA ARG A 481 -39.46 40.31 30.73
C ARG A 481 -38.77 39.00 30.35
N ARG A 482 -38.40 38.20 31.36
CA ARG A 482 -37.84 36.86 31.20
C ARG A 482 -38.83 35.90 30.52
N GLN A 483 -40.13 36.00 30.83
CA GLN A 483 -41.18 35.18 30.19
C GLN A 483 -41.37 35.51 28.70
N GLN A 484 -41.31 36.77 28.28
CA GLN A 484 -41.43 37.14 26.87
C GLN A 484 -40.26 36.60 26.03
N LEU A 485 -39.04 36.67 26.57
CA LEU A 485 -37.85 36.07 25.97
C LEU A 485 -37.93 34.53 25.96
N GLU A 486 -38.53 33.92 26.98
CA GLU A 486 -38.82 32.47 27.01
C GLU A 486 -39.80 32.05 25.90
N GLU A 487 -40.84 32.85 25.61
CA GLU A 487 -41.81 32.61 24.53
C GLU A 487 -41.17 32.74 23.13
N GLU A 488 -40.37 33.77 22.90
CA GLU A 488 -39.63 33.93 21.63
C GLU A 488 -38.58 32.81 21.45
N ARG A 489 -37.88 32.43 22.53
CA ARG A 489 -36.96 31.29 22.55
C ARG A 489 -37.68 29.98 22.22
N GLN A 490 -38.88 29.74 22.76
CA GLN A 490 -39.70 28.58 22.40
C GLN A 490 -40.11 28.59 20.92
N LYS A 491 -40.43 29.76 20.35
CA LYS A 491 -40.78 29.87 18.92
C LYS A 491 -39.58 29.53 18.03
N LEU A 492 -38.40 30.11 18.25
CA LEU A 492 -37.18 29.76 17.49
C LEU A 492 -36.79 28.29 17.71
N GLN A 493 -37.03 27.74 18.89
CA GLN A 493 -36.77 26.33 19.18
C GLN A 493 -37.72 25.39 18.41
N LYS A 494 -38.98 25.80 18.16
CA LYS A 494 -39.91 25.09 17.28
C LYS A 494 -39.50 25.17 15.81
N GLU A 495 -39.16 26.36 15.31
CA GLU A 495 -38.66 26.53 13.93
C GLU A 495 -37.36 25.72 13.69
N ARG A 496 -36.51 25.59 14.72
CA ARG A 496 -35.31 24.73 14.67
C ARG A 496 -35.64 23.23 14.64
N GLN A 497 -36.78 22.82 15.20
CA GLN A 497 -37.24 21.43 15.15
C GLN A 497 -37.85 21.11 13.79
N GLU A 498 -38.74 21.96 13.26
CA GLU A 498 -39.33 21.78 11.92
C GLU A 498 -38.24 21.67 10.84
N LEU A 499 -37.17 22.45 10.97
CA LEU A 499 -36.02 22.41 10.07
C LEU A 499 -35.09 21.20 10.31
N GLN A 500 -35.07 20.65 11.54
CA GLN A 500 -34.41 19.38 11.82
C GLN A 500 -35.16 18.21 11.18
N ASP A 501 -36.49 18.26 11.15
CA ASP A 501 -37.34 17.23 10.54
C ASP A 501 -37.19 17.28 9.00
N GLU A 502 -37.22 18.47 8.37
CA GLU A 502 -36.94 18.66 6.93
C GLU A 502 -35.53 18.15 6.52
N MET A 503 -34.54 18.22 7.43
CA MET A 503 -33.23 17.62 7.20
C MET A 503 -33.25 16.08 7.21
N VAL A 504 -34.08 15.45 8.04
CA VAL A 504 -34.20 13.98 8.09
C VAL A 504 -34.81 13.45 6.79
N ASP A 505 -35.88 14.07 6.31
CA ASP A 505 -36.52 13.73 5.02
C ASP A 505 -35.52 13.81 3.85
N LYS A 506 -34.65 14.85 3.86
CA LYS A 506 -33.60 15.02 2.85
C LYS A 506 -32.46 13.99 3.01
N GLU A 507 -32.09 13.62 4.22
CA GLU A 507 -31.10 12.57 4.50
C GLU A 507 -31.64 11.15 4.16
N GLU A 508 -32.97 10.95 4.15
CA GLU A 508 -33.62 9.74 3.62
C GLU A 508 -33.66 9.75 2.08
N GLN A 509 -34.06 10.85 1.44
CA GLN A 509 -33.98 11.03 -0.02
C GLN A 509 -32.54 10.82 -0.56
N GLN A 510 -31.51 11.24 0.20
CA GLN A 510 -30.13 10.96 -0.18
C GLN A 510 -29.82 9.45 -0.15
N ARG A 511 -30.28 8.72 0.88
CA ARG A 511 -30.08 7.27 1.00
C ARG A 511 -30.79 6.49 -0.10
N GLU A 512 -32.01 6.86 -0.47
CA GLU A 512 -32.69 6.26 -1.63
C GLU A 512 -31.91 6.46 -2.93
N LEU A 513 -31.37 7.66 -3.16
CA LEU A 513 -30.59 7.95 -4.36
C LEU A 513 -29.25 7.19 -4.36
N GLU A 514 -28.66 6.95 -3.19
CA GLU A 514 -27.47 6.12 -3.04
C GLU A 514 -27.75 4.65 -3.37
N ALA A 515 -28.88 4.09 -2.93
CA ALA A 515 -29.32 2.75 -3.31
C ALA A 515 -29.55 2.62 -4.84
N LYS A 516 -30.26 3.59 -5.44
CA LYS A 516 -30.51 3.62 -6.90
C LYS A 516 -29.23 3.76 -7.73
N ILE A 517 -28.21 4.47 -7.22
CA ILE A 517 -26.87 4.52 -7.85
C ILE A 517 -26.16 3.17 -7.77
N ALA A 518 -26.24 2.48 -6.63
CA ALA A 518 -25.62 1.16 -6.46
C ALA A 518 -26.25 0.11 -7.40
N GLU A 519 -27.59 0.06 -7.46
CA GLU A 519 -28.33 -0.83 -8.37
C GLU A 519 -27.98 -0.56 -9.84
N ALA A 520 -27.97 0.71 -10.27
CA ALA A 520 -27.59 1.09 -11.64
C ALA A 520 -26.11 0.76 -11.95
N LEU A 521 -25.23 0.79 -10.94
CA LEU A 521 -23.81 0.42 -11.08
C LEU A 521 -23.63 -1.09 -11.24
N GLN A 522 -24.37 -1.90 -10.49
CA GLN A 522 -24.39 -3.36 -10.66
C GLN A 522 -24.89 -3.73 -12.07
N ARG A 523 -26.02 -3.15 -12.50
CA ARG A 523 -26.54 -3.33 -13.87
C ARG A 523 -25.52 -2.91 -14.95
N GLU A 524 -24.75 -1.84 -14.71
CA GLU A 524 -23.67 -1.38 -15.62
C GLU A 524 -22.53 -2.40 -15.72
N GLU A 525 -22.15 -3.04 -14.61
CA GLU A 525 -21.07 -4.04 -14.55
C GLU A 525 -21.47 -5.36 -15.21
N GLU A 526 -22.70 -5.85 -14.97
CA GLU A 526 -23.24 -7.07 -15.58
C GLU A 526 -23.28 -6.96 -17.12
N GLU A 527 -23.83 -5.88 -17.67
CA GLU A 527 -23.79 -5.60 -19.12
C GLU A 527 -22.35 -5.38 -19.62
N GLY A 528 -21.47 -4.80 -18.80
CA GLY A 528 -20.06 -4.64 -19.12
C GLY A 528 -19.32 -5.96 -19.30
N LEU A 529 -19.63 -6.95 -18.44
CA LEU A 529 -19.11 -8.32 -18.54
C LEU A 529 -19.67 -9.04 -19.78
N GLN A 530 -20.96 -8.91 -20.08
CA GLN A 530 -21.56 -9.45 -21.30
C GLN A 530 -20.90 -8.86 -22.56
N LEU A 531 -20.73 -7.54 -22.62
CA LEU A 531 -20.06 -6.86 -23.74
C LEU A 531 -18.63 -7.36 -23.97
N ARG A 532 -17.91 -7.68 -22.88
CA ARG A 532 -16.54 -8.23 -22.95
C ARG A 532 -16.52 -9.66 -23.48
N ARG A 533 -17.47 -10.51 -23.07
CA ARG A 533 -17.63 -11.88 -23.60
C ARG A 533 -17.90 -11.87 -25.11
N LEU A 534 -18.91 -11.13 -25.55
CA LEU A 534 -19.29 -11.00 -26.97
C LEU A 534 -18.12 -10.48 -27.84
N LYS A 535 -17.36 -9.48 -27.36
CA LYS A 535 -16.18 -8.97 -28.08
C LYS A 535 -15.04 -9.98 -28.19
N ASN A 536 -14.84 -10.82 -27.18
CA ASN A 536 -13.82 -11.88 -27.22
C ASN A 536 -14.21 -12.98 -28.23
N GLU A 537 -15.49 -13.36 -28.26
CA GLU A 537 -16.04 -14.30 -29.24
C GLU A 537 -15.92 -13.75 -30.67
N TYR A 538 -16.28 -12.48 -30.87
CA TYR A 538 -16.13 -11.79 -32.15
C TYR A 538 -14.68 -11.79 -32.66
N SER A 539 -13.72 -11.46 -31.78
CA SER A 539 -12.28 -11.47 -32.10
C SER A 539 -11.77 -12.88 -32.47
N THR A 540 -12.26 -13.90 -31.76
CA THR A 540 -11.94 -15.31 -32.01
C THR A 540 -12.48 -15.77 -33.36
N ASN A 541 -13.75 -15.47 -33.66
CA ASN A 541 -14.37 -15.77 -34.93
C ASN A 541 -13.69 -15.01 -36.08
N SER A 542 -13.38 -13.72 -35.91
CA SER A 542 -12.63 -12.92 -36.90
C SER A 542 -11.27 -13.55 -37.24
N SER A 543 -10.53 -13.98 -36.22
CA SER A 543 -9.22 -14.63 -36.39
C SER A 543 -9.32 -15.95 -37.15
N ARG A 544 -10.33 -16.78 -36.83
CA ARG A 544 -10.61 -18.05 -37.53
C ARG A 544 -11.01 -17.82 -38.98
N LEU A 545 -11.87 -16.83 -39.23
CA LEU A 545 -12.37 -16.45 -40.55
C LEU A 545 -11.23 -15.93 -41.45
N ALA A 546 -10.30 -15.14 -40.89
CA ALA A 546 -9.08 -14.71 -41.58
C ALA A 546 -8.19 -15.91 -41.99
N GLN A 547 -7.94 -16.87 -41.09
CA GLN A 547 -7.15 -18.07 -41.39
C GLN A 547 -7.79 -18.93 -42.49
N LEU A 548 -9.11 -19.13 -42.47
CA LEU A 548 -9.83 -19.88 -43.50
C LEU A 548 -9.82 -19.16 -44.86
N ARG A 549 -9.95 -17.83 -44.88
CA ARG A 549 -9.81 -17.03 -46.12
C ARG A 549 -8.40 -17.13 -46.70
N GLU A 550 -7.36 -17.16 -45.87
CA GLU A 550 -5.97 -17.31 -46.32
C GLU A 550 -5.69 -18.73 -46.85
N SER A 551 -6.14 -19.78 -46.14
CA SER A 551 -5.98 -21.17 -46.60
C SER A 551 -6.75 -21.48 -47.89
N SER A 552 -7.90 -20.85 -48.09
CA SER A 552 -8.70 -20.92 -49.32
C SER A 552 -7.94 -20.39 -50.55
N ARG A 553 -7.09 -19.35 -50.37
CA ARG A 553 -6.25 -18.80 -51.45
C ARG A 553 -5.06 -19.69 -51.80
N ASN A 554 -4.49 -20.41 -50.83
CA ASN A 554 -3.38 -21.33 -51.08
C ASN A 554 -3.37 -22.48 -50.07
N ARG A 555 -3.80 -23.68 -50.51
CA ARG A 555 -3.91 -24.89 -49.69
C ARG A 555 -2.59 -25.29 -49.00
N LEU A 556 -1.43 -24.91 -49.54
CA LEU A 556 -0.12 -25.20 -48.91
C LEU A 556 0.04 -24.52 -47.55
N ILE A 557 -0.67 -23.41 -47.30
CA ILE A 557 -0.64 -22.66 -46.03
C ILE A 557 -1.21 -23.50 -44.88
N ALA A 558 -2.15 -24.42 -45.14
CA ALA A 558 -2.71 -25.30 -44.12
C ALA A 558 -1.66 -26.26 -43.51
N PHE A 559 -0.56 -26.55 -44.22
CA PHE A 559 0.45 -27.54 -43.81
C PHE A 559 1.67 -26.94 -43.07
N GLY A 560 1.51 -25.80 -42.39
CA GLY A 560 2.58 -25.15 -41.63
C GLY A 560 2.66 -23.62 -41.73
N GLY A 561 1.64 -22.96 -42.27
CA GLY A 561 1.54 -21.50 -42.34
C GLY A 561 2.06 -20.87 -43.65
N PRO A 562 2.04 -19.53 -43.76
CA PRO A 562 2.20 -18.82 -45.03
C PRO A 562 3.59 -18.96 -45.68
N LYS A 563 4.58 -19.49 -44.96
CA LYS A 563 5.95 -19.70 -45.45
C LYS A 563 6.20 -21.07 -46.10
N VAL A 564 5.25 -22.03 -46.03
CA VAL A 564 5.39 -23.36 -46.66
C VAL A 564 5.67 -23.28 -48.18
N PRO A 565 5.02 -22.40 -48.98
CA PRO A 565 5.36 -22.25 -50.40
C PRO A 565 6.81 -21.81 -50.63
N ALA A 566 7.34 -20.89 -49.81
CA ALA A 566 8.72 -20.44 -49.89
C ALA A 566 9.72 -21.54 -49.50
N LEU A 567 9.38 -22.37 -48.51
CA LEU A 567 10.14 -23.57 -48.17
C LEU A 567 10.21 -24.56 -49.34
N LEU A 568 9.08 -24.85 -49.99
CA LEU A 568 9.05 -25.73 -51.16
C LEU A 568 9.86 -25.18 -52.32
N GLN A 569 9.81 -23.88 -52.58
CA GLN A 569 10.65 -23.22 -53.57
C GLN A 569 12.15 -23.37 -53.23
N ALA A 570 12.53 -23.18 -51.96
CA ALA A 570 13.91 -23.33 -51.52
C ALA A 570 14.43 -24.78 -51.61
N ILE A 571 13.59 -25.78 -51.29
CA ILE A 571 13.90 -27.21 -51.47
C ILE A 571 14.08 -27.55 -52.96
N ASN A 572 13.23 -26.99 -53.83
CA ASN A 572 13.28 -27.19 -55.28
C ASN A 572 14.51 -26.53 -55.94
N SER A 573 15.05 -25.44 -55.38
CA SER A 573 16.24 -24.75 -55.90
C SER A 573 17.58 -25.32 -55.42
N GLU A 574 17.56 -26.22 -54.44
CA GLU A 574 18.76 -26.85 -53.90
C GLU A 574 19.13 -28.09 -54.73
N ASN A 575 20.35 -28.13 -55.27
CA ASN A 575 20.80 -29.19 -56.18
C ASN A 575 21.61 -30.31 -55.49
N GLY A 576 21.97 -30.15 -54.21
CA GLY A 576 22.90 -31.07 -53.54
C GLY A 576 22.30 -32.38 -53.01
N TRP A 577 20.98 -32.58 -53.12
CA TRP A 577 20.25 -33.72 -52.56
C TRP A 577 20.80 -35.07 -53.05
N ARG A 578 20.93 -36.06 -52.15
CA ARG A 578 21.14 -37.46 -52.56
C ARG A 578 19.81 -38.12 -52.89
N SER A 579 18.79 -37.82 -52.08
CA SER A 579 17.38 -38.04 -52.39
C SER A 579 16.58 -36.81 -52.00
N LYS A 580 15.63 -36.41 -52.84
CA LYS A 580 14.90 -35.16 -52.68
C LYS A 580 13.84 -35.31 -51.58
N PRO A 581 13.73 -34.36 -50.62
CA PRO A 581 12.69 -34.41 -49.61
C PRO A 581 11.28 -34.46 -50.19
N ILE A 582 10.44 -35.34 -49.63
CA ILE A 582 9.02 -35.50 -50.02
C ILE A 582 8.15 -34.90 -48.91
N GLY A 583 7.36 -33.87 -49.20
CA GLY A 583 6.38 -33.31 -48.27
C GLY A 583 5.90 -31.90 -48.65
N PRO A 584 5.02 -31.28 -47.85
CA PRO A 584 4.42 -31.83 -46.62
C PRO A 584 3.59 -33.09 -46.90
N LEU A 585 3.69 -34.15 -46.08
CA LEU A 585 3.10 -35.46 -46.42
C LEU A 585 1.60 -35.41 -46.73
N GLY A 586 0.86 -34.52 -46.07
CA GLY A 586 -0.58 -34.37 -46.27
C GLY A 586 -1.00 -33.80 -47.63
N THR A 587 -0.07 -33.26 -48.44
CA THR A 587 -0.37 -32.88 -49.84
C THR A 587 -0.58 -34.11 -50.74
N HIS A 588 0.02 -35.25 -50.37
CA HIS A 588 -0.10 -36.54 -51.03
C HIS A 588 -1.31 -37.37 -50.56
N LEU A 589 -2.20 -36.79 -49.74
CA LEU A 589 -3.37 -37.47 -49.17
C LEU A 589 -4.67 -36.84 -49.66
N LYS A 590 -5.62 -37.70 -50.03
CA LYS A 590 -7.00 -37.37 -50.33
C LYS A 590 -7.92 -38.24 -49.49
N LEU A 591 -8.93 -37.65 -48.88
CA LEU A 591 -9.92 -38.36 -48.08
C LEU A 591 -11.07 -38.82 -48.98
N LYS A 592 -11.44 -40.11 -48.93
CA LYS A 592 -12.54 -40.67 -49.71
C LYS A 592 -13.92 -40.37 -49.09
N ASP A 593 -13.98 -40.28 -47.77
CA ASP A 593 -15.19 -40.06 -46.99
C ASP A 593 -14.96 -38.95 -45.95
N MET A 594 -15.61 -37.79 -46.16
CA MET A 594 -15.41 -36.58 -45.35
C MET A 594 -15.86 -36.71 -43.89
N ARG A 595 -16.67 -37.74 -43.55
CA ARG A 595 -17.09 -37.99 -42.17
C ARG A 595 -15.90 -38.19 -41.23
N TRP A 596 -14.79 -38.72 -41.73
CA TRP A 596 -13.56 -38.98 -40.98
C TRP A 596 -12.60 -37.80 -40.91
N GLN A 597 -12.91 -36.65 -41.53
CA GLN A 597 -11.94 -35.57 -41.72
C GLN A 597 -11.39 -35.04 -40.38
N ARG A 598 -12.27 -34.73 -39.41
CA ARG A 598 -11.90 -34.21 -38.08
C ARG A 598 -11.00 -35.21 -37.33
N VAL A 599 -11.39 -36.48 -37.36
CA VAL A 599 -10.67 -37.59 -36.72
C VAL A 599 -9.27 -37.75 -37.33
N LEU A 600 -9.16 -37.83 -38.65
CA LEU A 600 -7.88 -38.07 -39.33
C LEU A 600 -6.93 -36.87 -39.25
N GLU A 601 -7.44 -35.64 -39.24
CA GLU A 601 -6.61 -34.45 -39.00
C GLU A 601 -6.06 -34.39 -37.56
N SER A 602 -6.78 -34.96 -36.59
CA SER A 602 -6.30 -35.13 -35.21
C SER A 602 -5.30 -36.29 -35.11
N VAL A 603 -5.68 -37.49 -35.57
CA VAL A 603 -4.90 -38.74 -35.40
C VAL A 603 -3.60 -38.74 -36.21
N ILE A 604 -3.63 -38.33 -37.47
CA ILE A 604 -2.39 -38.17 -38.27
C ILE A 604 -1.62 -36.93 -37.79
N GLY A 605 -2.34 -35.93 -37.27
CA GLY A 605 -1.78 -34.82 -36.51
C GLY A 605 -0.71 -34.05 -37.27
N ASN A 606 0.44 -33.84 -36.62
CA ASN A 606 1.56 -33.10 -37.22
C ASN A 606 2.31 -33.88 -38.32
N ASN A 607 2.06 -35.19 -38.50
CA ASN A 607 2.66 -35.95 -39.60
C ASN A 607 2.15 -35.48 -40.97
N LEU A 608 0.94 -34.89 -41.05
CA LEU A 608 0.46 -34.21 -42.26
C LEU A 608 1.37 -33.05 -42.70
N ASN A 609 2.06 -32.41 -41.76
CA ASN A 609 2.94 -31.27 -42.00
C ASN A 609 4.41 -31.71 -42.22
N ALA A 610 4.70 -33.00 -42.12
CA ALA A 610 6.07 -33.54 -42.10
C ALA A 610 6.71 -33.62 -43.49
N PHE A 611 8.03 -33.69 -43.54
CA PHE A 611 8.82 -33.99 -44.73
C PHE A 611 9.61 -35.28 -44.53
N PHE A 612 9.55 -36.19 -45.50
CA PHE A 612 10.34 -37.41 -45.52
C PHE A 612 11.69 -37.20 -46.22
N VAL A 613 12.75 -37.80 -45.68
CA VAL A 613 14.09 -37.87 -46.28
C VAL A 613 14.69 -39.26 -46.04
N SER A 614 15.45 -39.80 -47.00
CA SER A 614 15.97 -41.18 -46.88
C SER A 614 17.32 -41.32 -46.19
N ASN A 615 17.98 -40.22 -45.85
CA ASN A 615 19.30 -40.26 -45.24
C ASN A 615 19.58 -39.05 -44.32
N HIS A 616 20.52 -39.23 -43.40
CA HIS A 616 20.87 -38.21 -42.39
C HIS A 616 21.53 -36.96 -42.99
N GLY A 617 22.25 -37.08 -44.12
CA GLY A 617 22.89 -35.95 -44.78
C GLY A 617 21.86 -34.96 -45.32
N ASP A 618 20.86 -35.47 -46.04
CA ASP A 618 19.76 -34.66 -46.55
C ASP A 618 18.85 -34.14 -45.42
N ARG A 619 18.65 -34.90 -44.33
CA ARG A 619 17.98 -34.38 -43.11
C ARG A 619 18.66 -33.11 -42.57
N MET A 620 19.99 -33.11 -42.49
CA MET A 620 20.75 -31.94 -42.01
C MET A 620 20.72 -30.77 -43.00
N ARG A 621 20.66 -31.04 -44.31
CA ARG A 621 20.49 -30.00 -45.35
C ARG A 621 19.08 -29.38 -45.30
N LEU A 622 18.04 -30.20 -45.23
CA LEU A 622 16.65 -29.76 -45.11
C LEU A 622 16.44 -28.90 -43.86
N LYS A 623 17.00 -29.32 -42.72
CA LYS A 623 16.98 -28.52 -41.50
C LYS A 623 17.59 -27.13 -41.72
N LYS A 624 18.77 -27.02 -42.35
CA LYS A 624 19.40 -25.72 -42.65
C LYS A 624 18.55 -24.82 -43.56
N ILE A 625 17.76 -25.40 -44.47
CA ILE A 625 16.83 -24.65 -45.33
C ILE A 625 15.61 -24.18 -44.54
N MET A 626 15.02 -25.05 -43.71
CA MET A 626 13.94 -24.70 -42.78
C MET A 626 14.36 -23.56 -41.83
N ASP A 627 15.53 -23.67 -41.21
CA ASP A 627 16.11 -22.66 -40.32
C ASP A 627 16.31 -21.31 -41.06
N ARG A 628 16.72 -21.32 -42.34
CA ARG A 628 16.89 -20.12 -43.18
C ARG A 628 15.56 -19.46 -43.54
N VAL A 629 14.52 -20.24 -43.85
CA VAL A 629 13.17 -19.74 -44.19
C VAL A 629 12.41 -19.29 -42.93
N GLY A 630 12.83 -19.75 -41.75
CA GLY A 630 12.19 -19.44 -40.47
C GLY A 630 10.82 -20.12 -40.35
N ILE A 631 10.80 -21.44 -40.64
CA ILE A 631 9.67 -22.36 -40.50
C ILE A 631 10.19 -23.68 -39.93
N HIS A 632 9.41 -24.35 -39.08
CA HIS A 632 9.81 -25.64 -38.51
C HIS A 632 8.70 -26.68 -38.73
N SER A 633 8.99 -27.67 -39.57
CA SER A 633 8.11 -28.83 -39.84
C SER A 633 8.83 -30.12 -39.44
N PRO A 634 8.11 -31.18 -39.02
CA PRO A 634 8.75 -32.45 -38.67
C PRO A 634 9.52 -33.04 -39.85
N ILE A 635 10.67 -33.67 -39.60
CA ILE A 635 11.46 -34.38 -40.62
C ILE A 635 11.53 -35.86 -40.23
N ILE A 636 10.89 -36.71 -41.03
CA ILE A 636 10.87 -38.17 -40.87
C ILE A 636 12.04 -38.75 -41.68
N ILE A 637 12.82 -39.64 -41.08
CA ILE A 637 13.91 -40.37 -41.73
C ILE A 637 13.54 -41.85 -41.80
N GLY A 638 13.59 -42.46 -42.99
CA GLY A 638 13.32 -43.88 -43.18
C GLY A 638 13.87 -44.40 -44.50
N ALA A 639 13.85 -45.71 -44.71
CA ALA A 639 14.29 -46.30 -45.96
C ALA A 639 13.25 -46.08 -47.08
N GLU A 640 13.72 -45.94 -48.32
CA GLU A 640 12.87 -45.91 -49.54
C GLU A 640 12.39 -47.32 -49.96
N THR A 641 12.81 -48.36 -49.24
CA THR A 641 12.43 -49.76 -49.52
C THR A 641 10.94 -49.97 -49.31
N LEU A 642 10.24 -50.32 -50.39
CA LEU A 642 8.86 -50.79 -50.31
C LEU A 642 8.83 -52.15 -49.60
N PHE A 643 7.96 -52.27 -48.60
CA PHE A 643 7.64 -53.54 -47.94
C PHE A 643 6.16 -53.88 -48.15
N ASP A 644 5.84 -55.16 -48.05
CA ASP A 644 4.48 -55.66 -48.01
C ASP A 644 3.90 -55.47 -46.60
N TYR A 645 2.71 -54.90 -46.52
CA TYR A 645 1.97 -54.63 -45.29
C TYR A 645 0.65 -55.41 -45.23
N SER A 646 0.32 -56.20 -46.26
CA SER A 646 -0.98 -56.88 -46.40
C SER A 646 -1.27 -57.85 -45.25
N SER A 647 -0.27 -58.60 -44.78
CA SER A 647 -0.37 -59.46 -43.59
C SER A 647 -0.60 -58.71 -42.28
N GLY A 648 -0.43 -57.39 -42.28
CA GLY A 648 -0.62 -56.49 -41.15
C GLY A 648 -1.98 -55.80 -41.11
N GLU A 649 -2.83 -55.97 -42.13
CA GLU A 649 -4.20 -55.43 -42.16
C GLU A 649 -5.22 -56.35 -41.44
N PRO A 650 -6.31 -55.80 -40.87
CA PRO A 650 -7.43 -56.57 -40.33
C PRO A 650 -8.36 -57.11 -41.42
N HIS A 651 -9.36 -57.92 -41.05
CA HIS A 651 -10.37 -58.47 -41.97
C HIS A 651 -11.07 -57.39 -42.80
N SER A 652 -11.59 -57.73 -43.99
CA SER A 652 -12.16 -56.79 -44.96
C SER A 652 -13.26 -55.89 -44.39
N ASP A 653 -13.99 -56.40 -43.42
CA ASP A 653 -15.22 -55.78 -42.89
C ASP A 653 -14.92 -54.67 -41.87
N ILE A 654 -13.66 -54.56 -41.43
CA ILE A 654 -13.20 -53.51 -40.51
C ILE A 654 -12.67 -52.33 -41.35
N THR A 655 -13.36 -51.20 -41.31
CA THR A 655 -12.87 -49.96 -41.93
C THR A 655 -11.64 -49.46 -41.17
N THR A 656 -10.58 -49.08 -41.88
CA THR A 656 -9.35 -48.52 -41.30
C THR A 656 -8.96 -47.19 -41.92
N ILE A 657 -8.10 -46.42 -41.26
CA ILE A 657 -7.58 -45.13 -41.78
C ILE A 657 -6.94 -45.31 -43.16
N LEU A 658 -6.17 -46.38 -43.39
CA LEU A 658 -5.58 -46.69 -44.70
C LEU A 658 -6.65 -46.89 -45.79
N ARG A 659 -7.79 -47.51 -45.45
CA ARG A 659 -8.86 -47.84 -46.42
C ARG A 659 -9.66 -46.60 -46.84
N VAL A 660 -9.90 -45.65 -45.93
CA VAL A 660 -10.62 -44.39 -46.23
C VAL A 660 -9.73 -43.30 -46.85
N LEU A 661 -8.41 -43.48 -46.83
CA LEU A 661 -7.46 -42.60 -47.52
C LEU A 661 -7.17 -43.08 -48.96
N ASP A 662 -6.97 -42.12 -49.84
CA ASP A 662 -6.27 -42.28 -51.10
C ASP A 662 -4.92 -41.53 -51.00
N CYS A 663 -3.86 -42.14 -51.51
CA CYS A 663 -2.51 -41.60 -51.43
C CYS A 663 -1.74 -41.89 -52.72
N ASP A 664 -1.30 -40.82 -53.37
CA ASP A 664 -0.68 -40.84 -54.70
C ASP A 664 0.82 -41.18 -54.67
N ASN A 665 1.42 -41.32 -53.48
CA ASN A 665 2.83 -41.61 -53.29
C ASN A 665 3.01 -42.84 -52.36
N GLU A 666 3.47 -43.94 -52.95
CA GLU A 666 3.67 -45.21 -52.25
C GLU A 666 4.68 -45.14 -51.09
N ILE A 667 5.66 -44.24 -51.16
CA ILE A 667 6.60 -44.00 -50.05
C ILE A 667 5.86 -43.32 -48.89
N VAL A 668 5.11 -42.25 -49.16
CA VAL A 668 4.34 -41.52 -48.13
C VAL A 668 3.35 -42.44 -47.42
N LYS A 669 2.60 -43.26 -48.19
CA LYS A 669 1.70 -44.30 -47.68
C LYS A 669 2.39 -45.22 -46.66
N ARG A 670 3.59 -45.72 -46.99
CA ARG A 670 4.37 -46.63 -46.12
C ARG A 670 5.02 -45.94 -44.94
N GLN A 671 5.40 -44.67 -45.06
CA GLN A 671 5.88 -43.89 -43.92
C GLN A 671 4.75 -43.61 -42.91
N LEU A 672 3.50 -43.42 -43.36
CA LEU A 672 2.35 -43.27 -42.47
C LEU A 672 1.95 -44.59 -41.79
N ILE A 673 2.11 -45.72 -42.48
CA ILE A 673 2.02 -47.08 -41.89
C ILE A 673 3.07 -47.25 -40.78
N LEU A 674 4.34 -46.86 -41.02
CA LEU A 674 5.40 -46.96 -40.01
C LEU A 674 5.23 -45.97 -38.85
N ALA A 675 4.72 -44.75 -39.10
CA ALA A 675 4.69 -43.67 -38.11
C ALA A 675 3.39 -43.59 -37.29
N VAL A 676 2.27 -44.07 -37.83
CA VAL A 676 0.93 -43.92 -37.22
C VAL A 676 0.09 -45.21 -37.30
N HIS A 677 0.61 -46.29 -37.90
CA HIS A 677 -0.09 -47.59 -38.04
C HIS A 677 -1.51 -47.47 -38.63
N ILE A 678 -1.65 -46.65 -39.69
CA ILE A 678 -2.93 -46.36 -40.34
C ILE A 678 -3.65 -47.60 -40.90
N GLU A 679 -2.93 -48.70 -41.12
CA GLU A 679 -3.44 -50.00 -41.54
C GLU A 679 -4.08 -50.79 -40.38
N ARG A 680 -3.74 -50.48 -39.13
CA ARG A 680 -4.25 -51.11 -37.88
C ARG A 680 -5.15 -50.20 -37.04
N ALA A 681 -5.35 -48.96 -37.49
CA ALA A 681 -6.26 -47.99 -36.89
C ALA A 681 -7.67 -48.15 -37.49
N ALA A 682 -8.57 -48.79 -36.74
CA ALA A 682 -9.97 -49.00 -37.14
C ALA A 682 -10.83 -47.74 -37.00
N LEU A 683 -11.93 -47.66 -37.75
CA LEU A 683 -12.86 -46.53 -37.79
C LEU A 683 -14.31 -47.01 -37.60
N VAL A 684 -15.07 -46.35 -36.71
CA VAL A 684 -16.47 -46.67 -36.37
C VAL A 684 -17.32 -45.41 -36.25
N GLU A 685 -18.63 -45.48 -36.49
CA GLU A 685 -19.46 -44.27 -36.51
C GLU A 685 -19.70 -43.69 -35.10
N ARG A 686 -19.85 -44.55 -34.09
CA ARG A 686 -20.08 -44.14 -32.69
C ARG A 686 -19.11 -44.85 -31.76
N ARG A 687 -18.71 -44.19 -30.68
CA ARG A 687 -17.83 -44.75 -29.64
C ARG A 687 -18.24 -46.16 -29.17
N ALA A 688 -19.53 -46.39 -28.90
CA ALA A 688 -20.04 -47.68 -28.41
C ALA A 688 -19.84 -48.85 -29.40
N ASP A 689 -19.86 -48.58 -30.71
CA ASP A 689 -19.57 -49.59 -31.74
C ASP A 689 -18.07 -49.96 -31.72
N GLY A 690 -17.20 -49.00 -31.38
CA GLY A 690 -15.76 -49.19 -31.18
C GLY A 690 -15.42 -49.93 -29.89
N ASP A 691 -16.10 -49.62 -28.78
CA ASP A 691 -16.00 -50.38 -27.53
C ASP A 691 -16.37 -51.85 -27.76
N THR A 692 -17.43 -52.10 -28.54
CA THR A 692 -17.85 -53.46 -28.94
C THR A 692 -16.79 -54.15 -29.81
N LEU A 693 -16.29 -53.46 -30.84
CA LEU A 693 -15.23 -53.97 -31.73
C LEU A 693 -13.97 -54.35 -30.95
N MET A 694 -13.42 -53.44 -30.13
CA MET A 694 -12.17 -53.68 -29.39
C MET A 694 -12.29 -54.81 -28.36
N ARG A 695 -13.46 -55.00 -27.74
CA ARG A 695 -13.73 -56.15 -26.84
C ARG A 695 -13.64 -57.51 -27.53
N THR A 696 -13.92 -57.59 -28.83
CA THR A 696 -13.72 -58.84 -29.61
C THR A 696 -12.25 -59.15 -29.91
N THR A 697 -11.33 -58.25 -29.57
CA THR A 697 -9.88 -58.37 -29.86
C THR A 697 -9.58 -58.77 -31.32
N PRO A 698 -10.08 -58.01 -32.32
CA PRO A 698 -9.95 -58.38 -33.72
C PRO A 698 -8.49 -58.37 -34.17
N GLN A 699 -8.11 -59.41 -34.93
CA GLN A 699 -6.75 -59.56 -35.43
C GLN A 699 -6.32 -58.33 -36.23
N ASN A 700 -5.08 -57.89 -36.00
CA ASN A 700 -4.47 -56.73 -36.67
C ASN A 700 -5.16 -55.37 -36.45
N VAL A 701 -5.98 -55.20 -35.41
CA VAL A 701 -6.43 -53.88 -34.94
C VAL A 701 -5.68 -53.49 -33.67
N GLN A 702 -5.09 -52.30 -33.66
CA GLN A 702 -4.34 -51.77 -32.51
C GLN A 702 -5.12 -50.71 -31.72
N VAL A 703 -5.91 -49.91 -32.43
CA VAL A 703 -6.72 -48.83 -31.87
C VAL A 703 -7.93 -48.62 -32.77
N CYS A 704 -9.05 -48.21 -32.18
CA CYS A 704 -10.24 -47.80 -32.91
C CYS A 704 -10.48 -46.30 -32.69
N PHE A 705 -10.94 -45.57 -33.70
CA PHE A 705 -11.38 -44.18 -33.57
C PHE A 705 -12.81 -44.03 -34.05
N SER A 706 -13.59 -43.22 -33.34
CA SER A 706 -14.99 -42.99 -33.66
C SER A 706 -15.22 -41.60 -34.27
N ALA A 707 -16.25 -41.46 -35.11
CA ALA A 707 -16.54 -40.21 -35.83
C ALA A 707 -16.90 -39.04 -34.89
N ASP A 708 -17.40 -39.34 -33.69
CA ASP A 708 -17.63 -38.43 -32.57
C ASP A 708 -16.35 -38.03 -31.79
N MET A 709 -15.17 -38.23 -32.39
CA MET A 709 -13.87 -37.77 -31.88
C MET A 709 -13.39 -38.47 -30.60
N TYR A 710 -13.58 -39.79 -30.48
CA TYR A 710 -12.92 -40.59 -29.44
C TYR A 710 -11.89 -41.55 -30.03
N SER A 711 -10.82 -41.79 -29.28
CA SER A 711 -9.95 -42.95 -29.43
C SER A 711 -10.39 -44.02 -28.43
N ILE A 712 -10.50 -45.27 -28.89
CA ILE A 712 -10.88 -46.44 -28.12
C ILE A 712 -9.74 -47.46 -28.21
N GLY A 713 -9.09 -47.71 -27.08
CA GLY A 713 -8.10 -48.76 -26.88
C GLY A 713 -8.58 -49.79 -25.85
N GLY A 714 -7.75 -50.80 -25.58
CA GLY A 714 -8.05 -51.87 -24.61
C GLY A 714 -8.46 -53.19 -25.26
N GLY A 715 -8.80 -54.17 -24.41
CA GLY A 715 -9.09 -55.55 -24.80
C GLY A 715 -10.19 -56.15 -23.94
N GLN A 716 -10.22 -57.49 -23.79
CA GLN A 716 -11.35 -58.18 -23.14
C GLN A 716 -11.64 -57.74 -21.68
N ALA A 717 -10.63 -57.23 -20.96
CA ALA A 717 -10.78 -56.76 -19.58
C ALA A 717 -11.41 -55.35 -19.44
N GLY A 718 -11.51 -54.58 -20.53
CA GLY A 718 -12.03 -53.21 -20.50
C GLY A 718 -11.57 -52.36 -21.68
N SER A 719 -12.37 -51.37 -22.04
CA SER A 719 -12.07 -50.41 -23.10
C SER A 719 -11.77 -49.02 -22.52
N LEU A 720 -10.61 -48.49 -22.88
CA LEU A 720 -10.14 -47.16 -22.52
C LEU A 720 -10.53 -46.20 -23.66
N SER A 721 -11.49 -45.31 -23.39
CA SER A 721 -11.93 -44.29 -24.34
C SER A 721 -11.43 -42.91 -23.93
N ALA A 722 -10.77 -42.19 -24.83
CA ALA A 722 -10.29 -40.82 -24.61
C ALA A 722 -10.73 -39.88 -25.74
N ALA A 723 -11.11 -38.65 -25.40
CA ALA A 723 -11.50 -37.65 -26.40
C ALA A 723 -10.27 -37.15 -27.19
N LEU A 724 -10.40 -37.08 -28.52
CA LEU A 724 -9.38 -36.56 -29.42
C LEU A 724 -9.39 -35.03 -29.41
N GLN A 725 -8.20 -34.43 -29.31
CA GLN A 725 -8.03 -32.99 -29.49
C GLN A 725 -8.27 -32.61 -30.96
N GLU A 726 -9.33 -31.84 -31.22
CA GLU A 726 -9.64 -31.37 -32.57
C GLU A 726 -8.55 -30.43 -33.11
N HIS A 727 -8.21 -30.60 -34.40
CA HIS A 727 -7.29 -29.70 -35.07
C HIS A 727 -7.93 -28.31 -35.25
N ARG A 728 -7.48 -27.33 -34.45
CA ARG A 728 -7.99 -25.94 -34.48
C ARG A 728 -7.45 -25.08 -35.64
N GLY A 729 -6.57 -25.62 -36.47
CA GLY A 729 -6.01 -24.91 -37.63
C GLY A 729 -6.91 -24.96 -38.87
N ALA A 730 -6.43 -24.39 -39.97
CA ALA A 730 -7.12 -24.48 -41.25
C ALA A 730 -7.21 -25.96 -41.71
N PRO A 731 -8.40 -26.44 -42.14
CA PRO A 731 -8.58 -27.81 -42.61
C PRO A 731 -7.57 -28.25 -43.67
N ARG A 732 -6.81 -29.30 -43.37
CA ARG A 732 -5.77 -29.86 -44.24
C ARG A 732 -6.31 -30.90 -45.22
N LEU A 733 -7.35 -31.63 -44.81
CA LEU A 733 -7.96 -32.73 -45.58
C LEU A 733 -9.33 -32.39 -46.21
N SER A 734 -9.92 -31.24 -45.87
CA SER A 734 -11.18 -30.76 -46.49
C SER A 734 -11.00 -30.38 -47.96
N GLN A 735 -12.08 -30.53 -48.74
CA GLN A 735 -12.20 -30.07 -50.12
C GLN A 735 -13.03 -28.79 -50.29
N ASN A 736 -13.77 -28.36 -49.25
CA ASN A 736 -14.67 -27.19 -49.33
C ASN A 736 -14.59 -26.35 -48.05
N VAL A 737 -14.00 -25.17 -48.15
CA VAL A 737 -13.84 -24.20 -47.05
C VAL A 737 -14.92 -23.10 -47.11
N GLY A 738 -15.68 -23.00 -48.21
CA GLY A 738 -16.62 -21.90 -48.45
C GLY A 738 -17.81 -21.89 -47.50
N ASP A 739 -18.33 -23.07 -47.15
CA ASP A 739 -19.48 -23.19 -46.23
C ASP A 739 -19.11 -22.83 -44.78
N ALA A 740 -17.91 -23.20 -44.34
CA ALA A 740 -17.38 -22.83 -43.04
C ALA A 740 -17.08 -21.31 -42.93
N ILE A 741 -16.68 -20.67 -44.03
CA ILE A 741 -16.53 -19.21 -44.08
C ILE A 741 -17.90 -18.52 -43.95
N ARG A 742 -18.91 -18.97 -44.71
CA ARG A 742 -20.27 -18.40 -44.65
C ARG A 742 -20.89 -18.49 -43.26
N ALA A 743 -20.83 -19.66 -42.61
CA ALA A 743 -21.35 -19.84 -41.26
C ALA A 743 -20.67 -18.92 -40.22
N LEU A 744 -19.36 -18.68 -40.34
CA LEU A 744 -18.65 -17.74 -39.47
C LEU A 744 -18.93 -16.26 -39.81
N GLU A 745 -19.23 -15.94 -41.07
CA GLU A 745 -19.67 -14.60 -41.48
C GLU A 745 -21.08 -14.26 -40.94
N GLU A 746 -22.01 -15.23 -40.96
CA GLU A 746 -23.34 -15.11 -40.35
C GLU A 746 -23.25 -14.94 -38.82
N GLU A 747 -22.43 -15.73 -38.13
CA GLU A 747 -22.24 -15.60 -36.68
C GLU A 747 -21.52 -14.29 -36.31
N GLN A 748 -20.58 -13.79 -37.12
CA GLN A 748 -20.01 -12.46 -36.91
C GLN A 748 -21.07 -11.35 -37.02
N GLN A 749 -21.97 -11.43 -38.02
CA GLN A 749 -23.07 -10.45 -38.15
C GLN A 749 -24.00 -10.50 -36.94
N ARG A 750 -24.32 -11.68 -36.43
CA ARG A 750 -25.12 -11.85 -35.20
C ARG A 750 -24.43 -11.18 -34.00
N LEU A 751 -23.15 -11.50 -33.77
CA LEU A 751 -22.36 -10.91 -32.68
C LEU A 751 -22.25 -9.37 -32.80
N ASP A 752 -22.11 -8.81 -34.01
CA ASP A 752 -22.10 -7.36 -34.22
C ASP A 752 -23.43 -6.70 -33.77
N HIS A 753 -24.58 -7.33 -34.01
CA HIS A 753 -25.89 -6.84 -33.53
C HIS A 753 -26.02 -6.94 -32.00
N GLU A 754 -25.59 -8.06 -31.41
CA GLU A 754 -25.63 -8.26 -29.95
C GLU A 754 -24.70 -7.28 -29.21
N ILE A 755 -23.49 -7.05 -29.75
CA ILE A 755 -22.53 -6.05 -29.26
C ILE A 755 -23.11 -4.64 -29.37
N ALA A 756 -23.80 -4.30 -30.46
CA ALA A 756 -24.43 -2.99 -30.63
C ALA A 756 -25.56 -2.76 -29.61
N ALA A 757 -26.44 -3.75 -29.41
CA ALA A 757 -27.54 -3.68 -28.44
C ALA A 757 -27.03 -3.56 -26.99
N CYS A 758 -26.05 -4.38 -26.60
CA CYS A 758 -25.41 -4.31 -25.29
C CYS A 758 -24.69 -2.96 -25.08
N THR A 759 -23.98 -2.45 -26.10
CA THR A 759 -23.36 -1.12 -26.06
C THR A 759 -24.39 0.01 -25.90
N GLN A 760 -25.60 -0.14 -26.44
CA GLN A 760 -26.69 0.82 -26.24
C GLN A 760 -27.20 0.79 -24.80
N ARG A 761 -27.57 -0.39 -24.26
CA ARG A 761 -28.06 -0.52 -22.87
C ARG A 761 -27.05 0.02 -21.86
N LEU A 762 -25.76 -0.24 -22.08
CA LEU A 762 -24.68 0.29 -21.23
C LEU A 762 -24.52 1.82 -21.31
N ARG A 763 -24.97 2.48 -22.38
CA ARG A 763 -25.08 3.96 -22.43
C ARG A 763 -26.30 4.47 -21.67
N GLU A 764 -27.42 3.77 -21.78
CA GLU A 764 -28.67 4.12 -21.10
C GLU A 764 -28.52 4.03 -19.58
N LEU A 765 -27.92 2.94 -19.07
CA LEU A 765 -27.58 2.77 -17.64
C LEU A 765 -26.63 3.85 -17.12
N LYS A 766 -25.60 4.23 -17.90
CA LYS A 766 -24.70 5.35 -17.58
C LYS A 766 -25.44 6.68 -17.50
N GLN A 767 -26.41 6.89 -18.39
CA GLN A 767 -27.23 8.10 -18.38
C GLN A 767 -28.18 8.13 -17.16
N GLU A 768 -28.81 7.01 -16.82
CA GLU A 768 -29.65 6.81 -15.62
C GLU A 768 -28.88 7.13 -14.34
N LYS A 769 -27.73 6.48 -14.14
CA LYS A 769 -26.79 6.71 -13.03
C LYS A 769 -26.37 8.18 -12.91
N SER A 770 -25.98 8.82 -14.02
CA SER A 770 -25.64 10.25 -14.03
C SER A 770 -26.81 11.16 -13.63
N GLY A 771 -28.06 10.69 -13.82
CA GLY A 771 -29.27 11.37 -13.37
C GLY A 771 -29.41 11.32 -11.85
N TYR A 772 -29.24 10.14 -11.26
CA TYR A 772 -29.27 9.96 -9.81
C TYR A 772 -28.12 10.70 -9.10
N GLU A 773 -26.91 10.70 -9.66
CA GLU A 773 -25.77 11.49 -9.15
C GLU A 773 -26.09 13.00 -9.10
N ARG A 774 -26.67 13.55 -10.17
CA ARG A 774 -27.12 14.96 -10.21
C ARG A 774 -28.25 15.26 -9.23
N ALA A 775 -29.17 14.32 -9.00
CA ALA A 775 -30.21 14.45 -7.98
C ALA A 775 -29.61 14.44 -6.57
N LYS A 776 -28.65 13.55 -6.30
CA LYS A 776 -27.90 13.46 -5.03
C LYS A 776 -27.15 14.75 -4.73
N ASP A 777 -26.44 15.32 -5.71
CA ASP A 777 -25.75 16.61 -5.57
C ASP A 777 -26.71 17.78 -5.33
N THR A 778 -27.95 17.67 -5.79
CA THR A 778 -29.00 18.67 -5.50
C THR A 778 -29.49 18.52 -4.06
N CYS A 779 -29.81 17.31 -3.62
CA CYS A 779 -30.20 17.04 -2.24
C CYS A 779 -29.09 17.46 -1.24
N LYS A 780 -27.83 17.19 -1.56
CA LYS A 780 -26.66 17.62 -0.76
C LYS A 780 -26.52 19.14 -0.68
N ARG A 781 -26.88 19.88 -1.72
CA ARG A 781 -26.94 21.36 -1.70
C ARG A 781 -28.09 21.86 -0.82
N ASP A 782 -29.26 21.24 -0.90
CA ASP A 782 -30.40 21.56 -0.03
C ASP A 782 -30.04 21.33 1.45
N LEU A 783 -29.47 20.18 1.79
CA LEU A 783 -29.00 19.86 3.16
C LEU A 783 -28.01 20.89 3.70
N ASN A 784 -27.08 21.37 2.87
CA ASN A 784 -26.14 22.41 3.28
C ASN A 784 -26.81 23.77 3.50
N ASN A 785 -27.86 24.10 2.73
CA ASN A 785 -28.66 25.31 2.95
C ASN A 785 -29.50 25.21 4.24
N LEU A 786 -30.10 24.04 4.52
CA LEU A 786 -30.82 23.77 5.76
C LEU A 786 -29.88 23.88 6.97
N ARG A 787 -28.69 23.25 6.91
CA ARG A 787 -27.66 23.36 7.97
C ARG A 787 -27.29 24.82 8.27
N ARG A 788 -27.05 25.65 7.24
CA ARG A 788 -26.79 27.10 7.41
C ARG A 788 -27.96 27.83 8.09
N ARG A 789 -29.21 27.51 7.72
CA ARG A 789 -30.41 28.14 8.31
C ARG A 789 -30.63 27.69 9.77
N LYS A 790 -30.31 26.44 10.10
CA LYS A 790 -30.23 25.92 11.48
C LYS A 790 -29.19 26.66 12.32
N ASP A 791 -28.02 26.96 11.75
CA ASP A 791 -26.96 27.73 12.44
C ASP A 791 -27.36 29.19 12.69
N VAL A 792 -28.10 29.82 11.76
CA VAL A 792 -28.69 31.17 11.99
C VAL A 792 -29.71 31.14 13.13
N LEU A 793 -30.60 30.15 13.19
CA LEU A 793 -31.53 29.98 14.31
C LEU A 793 -30.80 29.71 15.63
N ARG A 794 -29.69 28.98 15.61
CA ARG A 794 -28.82 28.76 16.78
C ARG A 794 -28.19 30.06 17.29
N GLN A 795 -27.73 30.95 16.39
CA GLN A 795 -27.25 32.28 16.76
C GLN A 795 -28.37 33.17 17.29
N GLY A 796 -29.59 33.06 16.74
CA GLY A 796 -30.78 33.75 17.25
C GLY A 796 -31.12 33.34 18.69
N LEU A 797 -31.10 32.03 18.98
CA LEU A 797 -31.27 31.50 20.34
C LEU A 797 -30.20 32.04 21.30
N SER A 798 -28.93 32.09 20.88
CA SER A 798 -27.84 32.66 21.68
C SER A 798 -28.08 34.12 22.06
N ARG A 799 -28.59 34.95 21.14
CA ARG A 799 -28.93 36.36 21.42
C ARG A 799 -30.13 36.51 22.36
N LEU A 800 -31.09 35.59 22.29
CA LEU A 800 -32.20 35.52 23.24
C LEU A 800 -31.72 35.11 24.63
N ASP A 801 -30.78 34.16 24.72
CA ASP A 801 -30.12 33.79 25.98
C ASP A 801 -29.31 34.96 26.57
N GLU A 802 -28.62 35.76 25.73
CA GLU A 802 -27.93 37.01 26.11
C GLU A 802 -28.93 38.07 26.65
N GLN A 803 -30.07 38.27 25.98
CA GLN A 803 -31.13 39.18 26.46
C GLN A 803 -31.81 38.67 27.75
N MET A 804 -31.82 37.35 27.98
CA MET A 804 -32.25 36.77 29.26
C MET A 804 -31.22 37.00 30.39
N GLN A 805 -29.96 37.31 30.06
CA GLN A 805 -28.95 37.78 31.01
C GLN A 805 -29.09 39.28 31.30
N GLU A 806 -29.43 40.12 30.32
CA GLU A 806 -29.74 41.55 30.52
C GLU A 806 -30.92 41.81 31.48
N ALA A 807 -31.80 40.82 31.69
CA ALA A 807 -32.94 40.92 32.60
C ALA A 807 -32.59 40.77 34.10
N ALA A 808 -31.31 40.71 34.48
CA ALA A 808 -30.85 40.77 35.86
C ALA A 808 -30.62 42.24 36.32
N PRO A 809 -30.83 42.61 37.61
CA PRO A 809 -30.89 44.04 37.95
C PRO A 809 -29.54 44.77 38.05
N GLY A 810 -29.39 45.84 37.27
CA GLY A 810 -28.91 47.13 37.80
C GLY A 810 -27.39 47.36 37.92
N ASN A 811 -26.75 46.87 38.99
CA ASN A 811 -25.48 47.47 39.46
C ASN A 811 -24.22 47.05 38.69
N ILE A 812 -24.29 46.03 37.84
CA ILE A 812 -23.13 45.51 37.10
C ILE A 812 -22.95 46.30 35.79
N SER A 813 -24.05 46.53 35.05
CA SER A 813 -24.05 47.28 33.78
C SER A 813 -23.53 48.71 33.95
N GLY A 814 -23.87 49.40 35.05
CA GLY A 814 -23.39 50.76 35.28
C GLY A 814 -21.87 50.87 35.50
N LEU A 815 -21.23 49.81 35.99
CA LEU A 815 -19.77 49.74 36.14
C LEU A 815 -19.09 49.34 34.82
N GLU A 816 -19.72 48.46 34.03
CA GLU A 816 -19.27 48.12 32.67
C GLU A 816 -19.39 49.32 31.71
N ASP A 817 -20.46 50.10 31.80
CA ASP A 817 -20.66 51.31 31.01
C ASP A 817 -19.68 52.42 31.44
N ALA A 818 -19.45 52.62 32.74
CA ALA A 818 -18.44 53.55 33.23
C ALA A 818 -17.02 53.18 32.78
N LYS A 819 -16.70 51.88 32.70
CA LYS A 819 -15.45 51.41 32.09
C LYS A 819 -15.40 51.77 30.59
N ARG A 820 -16.49 51.52 29.85
CA ARG A 820 -16.60 51.78 28.41
C ARG A 820 -16.49 53.28 28.08
N ASP A 821 -17.06 54.17 28.89
CA ASP A 821 -16.94 55.62 28.73
C ASP A 821 -15.48 56.09 28.88
N VAL A 822 -14.72 55.52 29.83
CA VAL A 822 -13.30 55.81 30.02
C VAL A 822 -12.44 55.26 28.87
N GLU A 823 -12.83 54.11 28.30
CA GLU A 823 -12.22 53.58 27.06
C GLU A 823 -12.51 54.48 25.83
N VAL A 824 -13.71 55.03 25.69
CA VAL A 824 -14.04 55.99 24.61
C VAL A 824 -13.28 57.31 24.76
N GLN A 825 -13.07 57.81 25.98
CA GLN A 825 -12.22 58.98 26.22
C GLN A 825 -10.76 58.76 25.77
N LYS A 826 -10.24 57.53 25.93
CA LYS A 826 -8.91 57.14 25.44
C LYS A 826 -8.82 57.25 23.92
N GLU A 827 -9.81 56.75 23.18
CA GLU A 827 -9.85 56.84 21.71
C GLU A 827 -9.92 58.30 21.22
N ALA A 828 -10.71 59.14 21.88
CA ALA A 828 -10.80 60.57 21.55
C ALA A 828 -9.47 61.32 21.72
N ILE A 829 -8.69 60.99 22.76
CA ILE A 829 -7.35 61.56 23.00
C ILE A 829 -6.35 61.08 21.92
N VAL A 830 -6.45 59.83 21.48
CA VAL A 830 -5.61 59.28 20.39
C VAL A 830 -5.91 59.95 19.05
N LEU A 831 -7.18 60.27 18.75
CA LEU A 831 -7.53 61.02 17.54
C LEU A 831 -7.01 62.47 17.55
N GLN A 832 -7.03 63.15 18.70
CA GLN A 832 -6.44 64.49 18.85
C GLN A 832 -4.92 64.49 18.65
N PHE A 833 -4.23 63.41 19.04
CA PHE A 833 -2.80 63.23 18.80
C PHE A 833 -2.49 63.18 17.29
N GLN A 834 -3.29 62.43 16.52
CA GLN A 834 -3.12 62.28 15.06
C GLN A 834 -3.42 63.58 14.28
N ASP A 835 -4.39 64.38 14.71
CA ASP A 835 -4.69 65.68 14.08
C ASP A 835 -3.53 66.68 14.26
N ILE A 836 -2.96 66.78 15.47
CA ILE A 836 -1.78 67.62 15.75
C ILE A 836 -0.57 67.18 14.91
N GLU A 837 -0.35 65.88 14.74
CA GLU A 837 0.70 65.36 13.88
C GLU A 837 0.51 65.78 12.41
N SER A 838 -0.73 65.77 11.91
CA SER A 838 -1.05 66.23 10.54
C SER A 838 -0.73 67.71 10.34
N GLN A 839 -1.17 68.59 11.24
CA GLN A 839 -1.00 70.05 11.14
C GLN A 839 0.49 70.46 11.20
N LYS A 840 1.29 69.73 11.98
CA LYS A 840 2.75 69.86 12.06
C LYS A 840 3.42 69.62 10.69
N THR A 841 2.96 68.64 9.92
CA THR A 841 3.52 68.37 8.57
C THR A 841 3.17 69.49 7.57
N GLU A 842 1.98 70.07 7.67
CA GLU A 842 1.53 71.14 6.78
C GLU A 842 2.30 72.47 6.98
N ILE A 843 2.62 72.82 8.23
CA ILE A 843 3.46 73.98 8.56
C ILE A 843 4.89 73.80 8.01
N VAL A 844 5.44 72.58 8.07
CA VAL A 844 6.77 72.27 7.51
C VAL A 844 6.78 72.44 5.99
N ALA A 845 5.72 72.00 5.29
CA ALA A 845 5.60 72.18 3.84
C ALA A 845 5.55 73.66 3.41
N LYS A 846 4.89 74.52 4.18
CA LYS A 846 4.76 75.97 3.91
C LYS A 846 6.08 76.75 4.02
N ARG A 847 7.10 76.18 4.68
CA ARG A 847 8.41 76.84 4.90
C ARG A 847 9.35 76.79 3.69
N ALA A 848 9.27 75.73 2.88
CA ALA A 848 10.17 75.50 1.74
C ALA A 848 10.19 76.63 0.67
N PRO A 849 9.05 77.14 0.14
CA PRO A 849 9.07 78.14 -0.93
C PRO A 849 9.56 79.53 -0.51
N ILE A 850 9.61 79.83 0.80
CA ILE A 850 10.16 81.12 1.30
C ILE A 850 11.68 81.16 1.13
N GLN A 851 12.36 80.00 1.21
CA GLN A 851 13.81 79.91 0.98
C GLN A 851 14.17 80.14 -0.50
N GLU A 852 13.30 79.73 -1.42
CA GLU A 852 13.45 79.95 -2.86
C GLU A 852 13.36 81.44 -3.25
N GLN A 853 12.49 82.20 -2.56
CA GLN A 853 12.33 83.64 -2.82
C GLN A 853 13.54 84.46 -2.39
N ILE A 854 14.24 84.08 -1.31
CA ILE A 854 15.49 84.73 -0.87
C ILE A 854 16.56 84.64 -1.97
N GLN A 855 16.66 83.47 -2.62
CA GLN A 855 17.64 83.21 -3.69
C GLN A 855 17.49 84.16 -4.89
N THR A 856 16.24 84.48 -5.27
CA THR A 856 15.96 85.34 -6.44
C THR A 856 16.23 86.84 -6.23
N LEU A 857 16.34 87.31 -4.97
CA LEU A 857 16.77 88.68 -4.68
C LEU A 857 18.30 88.85 -4.81
N GLU A 858 19.08 87.79 -4.60
CA GLU A 858 20.53 87.80 -4.84
C GLU A 858 20.85 88.06 -6.32
N ASP A 859 20.11 87.44 -7.25
CA ASP A 859 20.27 87.67 -8.71
C ASP A 859 19.98 89.13 -9.12
N ARG A 860 19.09 89.81 -8.40
CA ARG A 860 18.68 91.19 -8.71
C ARG A 860 19.75 92.21 -8.31
N LYS A 861 20.50 91.92 -7.27
CA LYS A 861 21.66 92.69 -6.81
C LYS A 861 22.81 92.66 -7.84
N ARG A 862 22.96 91.53 -8.53
CA ARG A 862 23.91 91.30 -9.64
C ARG A 862 23.71 92.25 -10.83
N GLN A 863 22.46 92.56 -11.19
CA GLN A 863 22.14 93.49 -12.29
C GLN A 863 22.52 94.95 -11.99
N PHE A 864 22.74 95.32 -10.73
CA PHE A 864 23.24 96.65 -10.37
C PHE A 864 24.75 96.80 -10.64
N GLU A 865 25.49 95.70 -10.64
CA GLU A 865 26.92 95.67 -10.97
C GLU A 865 27.15 95.92 -12.47
N ASP A 866 26.21 95.50 -13.33
CA ASP A 866 26.26 95.75 -14.80
C ASP A 866 26.25 97.24 -15.15
N ARG A 867 25.59 98.10 -14.36
CA ARG A 867 25.57 99.57 -14.62
C ARG A 867 26.91 100.24 -14.33
N MET A 868 27.66 99.77 -13.34
CA MET A 868 29.07 100.17 -13.15
C MET A 868 29.92 99.77 -14.36
N GLY A 869 29.56 98.69 -15.04
CA GLY A 869 30.18 98.23 -16.29
C GLY A 869 30.04 99.20 -17.48
N GLY A 870 29.02 100.07 -17.48
CA GLY A 870 28.78 101.06 -18.54
C GLY A 870 29.66 102.31 -18.45
N LEU A 871 29.89 102.84 -17.24
CA LEU A 871 30.81 103.96 -17.02
C LEU A 871 32.28 103.49 -17.13
N HIS A 872 32.56 102.31 -16.57
CA HIS A 872 33.76 101.56 -16.94
C HIS A 872 33.83 101.33 -18.46
N GLY A 873 32.72 101.27 -19.19
CA GLY A 873 32.66 101.01 -20.63
C GLY A 873 33.30 102.09 -21.49
N SER A 874 33.17 103.37 -21.13
CA SER A 874 33.80 104.48 -21.86
C SER A 874 35.28 104.64 -21.51
N LEU A 875 35.64 104.52 -20.23
CA LEU A 875 37.05 104.41 -19.82
C LEU A 875 37.68 103.16 -20.44
N ARG A 876 36.99 102.02 -20.46
CA ARG A 876 37.34 100.81 -21.24
C ARG A 876 37.25 101.00 -22.75
N ALA A 877 36.66 102.04 -23.32
CA ALA A 877 36.69 102.24 -24.77
C ALA A 877 38.04 102.84 -25.20
N ALA A 878 38.56 103.82 -24.44
CA ALA A 878 39.92 104.32 -24.65
C ALA A 878 40.97 103.35 -24.09
N VAL A 879 40.75 102.85 -22.86
CA VAL A 879 41.63 101.84 -22.24
C VAL A 879 41.64 100.60 -23.09
N ALA A 880 40.51 100.03 -23.53
CA ALA A 880 40.48 98.88 -24.44
C ALA A 880 40.53 99.21 -25.92
N GLU A 881 40.95 100.40 -26.36
CA GLU A 881 41.60 100.53 -27.67
C GLU A 881 43.13 100.32 -27.48
N ARG A 882 43.71 100.97 -26.47
CA ARG A 882 45.09 100.69 -26.04
C ARG A 882 45.27 99.26 -25.57
N VAL A 883 44.28 98.71 -24.90
CA VAL A 883 44.20 97.37 -24.33
C VAL A 883 43.47 96.43 -25.27
N GLU A 884 42.86 96.87 -26.38
CA GLU A 884 42.68 96.01 -27.54
C GLU A 884 44.01 95.83 -28.26
N GLN A 885 44.87 96.84 -28.37
CA GLN A 885 46.18 96.66 -29.02
C GLN A 885 47.25 96.07 -28.08
N ILE A 886 47.26 96.44 -26.80
CA ILE A 886 48.03 95.79 -25.71
C ILE A 886 47.48 94.39 -25.48
N ASN A 887 46.16 94.14 -25.41
CA ASN A 887 45.62 92.78 -25.50
C ASN A 887 45.39 92.33 -26.94
N ASN A 888 46.11 92.81 -27.96
CA ASN A 888 46.21 92.10 -29.24
C ASN A 888 47.66 91.66 -29.40
N ARG A 889 48.63 92.48 -28.99
CA ARG A 889 49.98 92.01 -28.64
C ARG A 889 49.89 90.94 -27.55
N ASP A 890 49.25 91.23 -26.42
CA ASP A 890 49.09 90.31 -25.30
C ASP A 890 47.95 89.30 -25.54
N HIS A 891 46.94 89.53 -26.39
CA HIS A 891 46.12 88.38 -26.81
C HIS A 891 46.97 87.47 -27.66
N TRP A 892 47.65 87.91 -28.71
CA TRP A 892 48.42 86.96 -29.51
C TRP A 892 49.67 86.41 -28.77
N GLN A 893 50.26 87.11 -27.78
CA GLN A 893 51.32 86.58 -26.90
C GLN A 893 50.77 85.70 -25.78
N ARG A 894 49.71 86.10 -25.06
CA ARG A 894 49.06 85.24 -24.04
C ARG A 894 48.21 84.16 -24.66
N LYS A 895 47.84 84.22 -25.94
CA LYS A 895 47.17 83.15 -26.70
C LYS A 895 48.16 82.33 -27.48
N ARG A 896 49.37 82.82 -27.77
CA ARG A 896 50.49 81.90 -28.01
C ARG A 896 50.81 81.16 -26.71
N ALA A 897 51.04 81.86 -25.60
CA ALA A 897 51.32 81.24 -24.30
C ALA A 897 50.15 80.43 -23.71
N SER A 898 48.89 80.75 -24.06
CA SER A 898 47.69 79.99 -23.66
C SER A 898 47.33 78.92 -24.67
N ILE A 899 47.72 78.99 -25.95
CA ILE A 899 47.68 77.81 -26.83
C ILE A 899 48.85 76.89 -26.47
N GLU A 900 50.03 77.41 -26.09
CA GLU A 900 51.16 76.63 -25.54
C GLU A 900 50.82 76.03 -24.17
N ALA A 901 50.12 76.76 -23.29
CA ALA A 901 49.64 76.24 -22.01
C ALA A 901 48.36 75.39 -22.14
N GLU A 902 47.49 75.61 -23.13
CA GLU A 902 46.41 74.69 -23.50
C GLU A 902 46.97 73.44 -24.15
N ILE A 903 48.06 73.51 -24.93
CA ILE A 903 48.79 72.34 -25.41
C ILE A 903 49.38 71.61 -24.21
N LYS A 904 50.11 72.29 -23.32
CA LYS A 904 50.67 71.65 -22.12
C LYS A 904 49.61 71.11 -21.15
N ALA A 905 48.46 71.76 -21.03
CA ALA A 905 47.35 71.32 -20.21
C ALA A 905 46.56 70.20 -20.89
N SER A 906 46.39 70.24 -22.23
CA SER A 906 45.77 69.16 -23.03
C SER A 906 46.70 67.96 -23.12
N GLU A 907 48.02 68.13 -23.12
CA GLU A 907 49.04 67.07 -23.01
C GLU A 907 49.10 66.48 -21.60
N ALA A 908 48.89 67.29 -20.56
CA ALA A 908 48.74 66.80 -19.18
C ALA A 908 47.38 66.14 -18.94
N GLU A 909 46.31 66.64 -19.57
CA GLU A 909 44.97 66.04 -19.59
C GLU A 909 44.97 64.73 -20.39
N GLU A 910 45.68 64.67 -21.52
CA GLU A 910 45.95 63.47 -22.32
C GLU A 910 46.79 62.45 -21.54
N ALA A 911 47.85 62.88 -20.84
CA ALA A 911 48.63 62.01 -19.96
C ALA A 911 47.82 61.49 -18.75
N ASN A 912 46.95 62.33 -18.17
CA ASN A 912 46.03 61.91 -17.11
C ASN A 912 44.98 60.94 -17.65
N PHE A 913 44.40 61.19 -18.84
CA PHE A 913 43.45 60.27 -19.47
C PHE A 913 44.10 58.97 -19.94
N GLU A 914 45.38 58.97 -20.30
CA GLU A 914 46.19 57.78 -20.59
C GLU A 914 46.46 56.98 -19.30
N GLU A 915 46.84 57.65 -18.20
CA GLU A 915 47.00 57.01 -16.89
C GLU A 915 45.67 56.45 -16.36
N ASP A 916 44.57 57.21 -16.49
CA ASP A 916 43.22 56.76 -16.14
C ASP A 916 42.76 55.59 -17.02
N TYR A 917 43.00 55.64 -18.34
CA TYR A 917 42.70 54.52 -19.25
C TYR A 917 43.48 53.25 -18.87
N GLN A 918 44.79 53.36 -18.63
CA GLN A 918 45.61 52.21 -18.22
C GLN A 918 45.20 51.67 -16.84
N ASN A 919 44.85 52.55 -15.89
CA ASN A 919 44.35 52.14 -14.57
C ASN A 919 42.98 51.45 -14.66
N VAL A 920 42.06 51.97 -15.49
CA VAL A 920 40.72 51.39 -15.71
C VAL A 920 40.80 50.08 -16.50
N GLU A 921 41.67 49.95 -17.51
CA GLU A 921 41.89 48.69 -18.22
C GLU A 921 42.53 47.63 -17.30
N GLN A 922 43.54 47.98 -16.49
CA GLN A 922 44.14 47.04 -15.54
C GLN A 922 43.15 46.61 -14.44
N ALA A 923 42.32 47.52 -13.93
CA ALA A 923 41.26 47.18 -12.98
C ALA A 923 40.18 46.29 -13.61
N ALA A 924 39.82 46.55 -14.87
CA ALA A 924 38.89 45.72 -15.64
C ALA A 924 39.41 44.29 -15.87
N LEU A 925 40.68 44.16 -16.29
CA LEU A 925 41.35 42.86 -16.50
C LEU A 925 41.49 42.04 -15.21
N GLN A 926 41.60 42.68 -14.05
CA GLN A 926 41.58 41.99 -12.75
C GLN A 926 40.17 41.50 -12.35
N TYR A 927 39.11 42.11 -12.91
CA TYR A 927 37.72 41.78 -12.61
C TYR A 927 37.13 40.73 -13.57
N CYS A 928 37.39 40.83 -14.88
CA CYS A 928 36.93 39.88 -15.89
C CYS A 928 37.70 39.94 -17.22
N ASP A 929 37.65 38.84 -17.98
CA ASP A 929 38.17 38.76 -19.35
C ASP A 929 37.52 39.79 -20.30
N LYS A 930 38.25 40.19 -21.35
CA LYS A 930 37.84 41.25 -22.29
C LYS A 930 36.52 40.95 -23.01
N VAL A 931 35.47 41.70 -22.67
CA VAL A 931 34.15 41.64 -23.30
C VAL A 931 34.05 42.65 -24.43
N GLN A 932 33.72 42.21 -25.65
CA GLN A 932 33.35 43.13 -26.74
C GLN A 932 31.87 43.51 -26.61
N THR A 933 31.58 44.81 -26.52
CA THR A 933 30.22 45.34 -26.50
C THR A 933 30.06 46.55 -27.42
N THR A 934 28.82 46.80 -27.81
CA THR A 934 28.35 47.93 -28.63
C THR A 934 27.19 48.69 -27.95
N ARG A 935 26.92 48.39 -26.67
CA ARG A 935 25.84 49.00 -25.86
C ARG A 935 26.40 50.14 -25.00
N THR A 936 25.60 51.19 -24.80
CA THR A 936 26.04 52.35 -24.01
C THR A 936 25.80 52.16 -22.52
N MET A 937 26.58 52.87 -21.70
CA MET A 937 26.51 52.81 -20.23
C MET A 937 25.07 52.97 -19.70
N SER A 938 24.31 53.93 -20.26
CA SER A 938 22.91 54.18 -19.89
C SER A 938 21.95 53.02 -20.21
N GLN A 939 22.21 52.26 -21.29
CA GLN A 939 21.39 51.10 -21.64
C GLN A 939 21.58 49.97 -20.63
N ILE A 940 22.84 49.69 -20.27
CA ILE A 940 23.20 48.66 -19.29
C ILE A 940 22.68 49.02 -17.90
N GLU A 941 22.82 50.27 -17.44
CA GLU A 941 22.28 50.71 -16.15
C GLU A 941 20.76 50.61 -16.06
N LYS A 942 20.05 50.91 -17.16
CA LYS A 942 18.59 50.80 -17.20
C LYS A 942 18.14 49.35 -17.09
N GLU A 943 18.73 48.45 -17.88
CA GLU A 943 18.45 47.02 -17.85
C GLU A 943 18.81 46.42 -16.48
N LYS A 944 19.95 46.83 -15.88
CA LYS A 944 20.36 46.47 -14.52
C LYS A 944 19.36 46.95 -13.46
N LYS A 945 18.86 48.19 -13.53
CA LYS A 945 17.83 48.71 -12.60
C LYS A 945 16.50 47.95 -12.73
N GLU A 946 16.07 47.62 -13.95
CA GLU A 946 14.86 46.82 -14.20
C GLU A 946 15.01 45.40 -13.63
N LEU A 947 16.15 44.74 -13.85
CA LEU A 947 16.45 43.41 -13.29
C LEU A 947 16.61 43.44 -11.76
N GLN A 948 17.18 44.49 -11.18
CA GLN A 948 17.25 44.67 -9.73
C GLN A 948 15.87 44.88 -9.10
N LEU A 949 14.97 45.62 -9.77
CA LEU A 949 13.59 45.80 -9.33
C LEU A 949 12.82 44.46 -9.36
N LEU A 950 12.96 43.69 -10.45
CA LEU A 950 12.38 42.35 -10.59
C LEU A 950 12.92 41.39 -9.52
N LYS A 951 14.25 41.37 -9.30
CA LYS A 951 14.88 40.58 -8.23
C LYS A 951 14.35 40.97 -6.85
N LYS A 952 14.21 42.27 -6.55
CA LYS A 952 13.72 42.76 -5.25
C LYS A 952 12.26 42.39 -5.01
N LYS A 953 11.42 42.46 -6.06
CA LYS A 953 10.02 42.04 -6.02
C LYS A 953 9.89 40.52 -5.80
N ALA A 954 10.59 39.71 -6.58
CA ALA A 954 10.62 38.25 -6.43
C ALA A 954 11.14 37.81 -5.04
N ALA A 955 12.17 38.49 -4.50
CA ALA A 955 12.68 38.22 -3.16
C ALA A 955 11.66 38.57 -2.05
N SER A 956 10.93 39.69 -2.17
CA SER A 956 9.88 40.04 -1.21
C SER A 956 8.67 39.12 -1.24
N GLU A 957 8.36 38.51 -2.39
CA GLU A 957 7.27 37.54 -2.55
C GLU A 957 7.64 36.13 -2.07
N ALA A 958 8.94 35.80 -2.00
CA ALA A 958 9.42 34.45 -1.68
C ALA A 958 9.71 34.21 -0.19
N GLY A 959 10.22 35.20 0.56
CA GLY A 959 10.32 35.19 2.03
C GLY A 959 11.32 34.21 2.69
N ILE A 960 11.95 33.29 1.94
CA ILE A 960 12.91 32.27 2.44
C ILE A 960 14.14 32.16 1.52
N SER A 961 15.27 31.69 2.08
CA SER A 961 16.53 31.53 1.32
C SER A 961 16.51 30.32 0.38
N LEU A 962 17.41 30.30 -0.61
CA LEU A 962 17.53 29.19 -1.57
C LEU A 962 17.87 27.86 -0.89
N GLU A 963 18.76 27.89 0.11
CA GLU A 963 19.16 26.72 0.88
C GLU A 963 18.00 26.21 1.76
N GLN A 964 17.31 27.10 2.47
CA GLN A 964 16.13 26.74 3.26
C GLN A 964 15.00 26.14 2.40
N ALA A 965 14.74 26.73 1.22
CA ALA A 965 13.74 26.21 0.29
C ALA A 965 14.14 24.84 -0.30
N ALA A 966 15.43 24.61 -0.54
CA ALA A 966 15.95 23.32 -1.02
C ALA A 966 15.90 22.24 0.09
N GLU A 967 16.26 22.59 1.33
CA GLU A 967 16.18 21.71 2.48
C GLU A 967 14.74 21.32 2.81
N ASP A 968 13.79 22.27 2.79
CA ASP A 968 12.37 21.96 3.03
C ASP A 968 11.77 21.10 1.91
N LEU A 969 12.10 21.40 0.64
CA LEU A 969 11.72 20.53 -0.49
C LEU A 969 12.27 19.11 -0.31
N GLN A 970 13.55 18.95 0.00
CA GLN A 970 14.17 17.63 0.20
C GLN A 970 13.57 16.89 1.40
N ARG A 971 13.29 17.60 2.49
CA ARG A 971 12.65 17.07 3.71
C ARG A 971 11.25 16.55 3.42
N ARG A 972 10.41 17.35 2.74
CA ARG A 972 9.03 16.97 2.39
C ARG A 972 8.98 15.87 1.33
N GLN A 973 9.86 15.90 0.33
CA GLN A 973 9.96 14.81 -0.65
C GLN A 973 10.38 13.49 0.00
N ARG A 974 11.32 13.51 0.96
CA ARG A 974 11.70 12.30 1.70
C ARG A 974 10.55 11.77 2.56
N ALA A 975 9.90 12.64 3.34
CA ALA A 975 8.74 12.25 4.14
C ALA A 975 7.59 11.66 3.29
N LEU A 976 7.35 12.24 2.11
CA LEU A 976 6.37 11.71 1.15
C LEU A 976 6.79 10.34 0.60
N ALA A 977 8.07 10.14 0.26
CA ALA A 977 8.56 8.86 -0.25
C ALA A 977 8.46 7.76 0.81
N GLU A 978 8.86 8.05 2.06
CA GLU A 978 8.74 7.14 3.20
C GLU A 978 7.26 6.78 3.47
N ALA A 979 6.35 7.76 3.46
CA ALA A 979 4.92 7.51 3.63
C ALA A 979 4.28 6.72 2.48
N LYS A 980 4.72 6.93 1.23
CA LYS A 980 4.26 6.15 0.06
C LYS A 980 4.68 4.69 0.16
N ASP A 981 5.93 4.43 0.50
CA ASP A 981 6.44 3.08 0.67
C ASP A 981 5.71 2.35 1.82
N GLU A 982 5.50 3.02 2.95
CA GLU A 982 4.74 2.44 4.08
C GLU A 982 3.29 2.09 3.69
N VAL A 983 2.57 3.00 3.01
CA VAL A 983 1.20 2.76 2.54
C VAL A 983 1.15 1.65 1.48
N GLN A 984 2.14 1.56 0.60
CA GLN A 984 2.24 0.47 -0.38
C GLN A 984 2.45 -0.89 0.30
N ASN A 985 3.42 -0.97 1.22
CA ASN A 985 3.73 -2.19 1.98
C ASN A 985 2.53 -2.64 2.83
N MET A 986 1.81 -1.72 3.48
CA MET A 986 0.59 -2.04 4.22
C MET A 986 -0.55 -2.54 3.31
N ASN A 987 -0.76 -1.94 2.13
CA ASN A 987 -1.75 -2.43 1.16
C ASN A 987 -1.41 -3.83 0.63
N GLU A 988 -0.13 -4.12 0.40
CA GLU A 988 0.28 -5.45 -0.05
C GLU A 988 0.12 -6.51 1.06
N ALA A 989 0.42 -6.15 2.31
CA ALA A 989 0.17 -7.02 3.46
C ALA A 989 -1.33 -7.31 3.65
N GLU A 990 -2.20 -6.30 3.56
CA GLU A 990 -3.67 -6.44 3.62
C GLU A 990 -4.17 -7.42 2.55
N ARG A 991 -3.77 -7.21 1.29
CA ARG A 991 -4.19 -8.05 0.16
C ARG A 991 -3.75 -9.51 0.33
N ARG A 992 -2.49 -9.74 0.73
CA ARG A 992 -1.95 -11.09 0.95
C ARG A 992 -2.62 -11.80 2.13
N LEU A 993 -2.94 -11.07 3.20
CA LEU A 993 -3.68 -11.63 4.34
C LEU A 993 -5.11 -11.99 3.95
N ARG A 994 -5.81 -11.12 3.21
CA ARG A 994 -7.17 -11.38 2.73
C ARG A 994 -7.23 -12.60 1.78
N SER A 995 -6.30 -12.72 0.82
CA SER A 995 -6.29 -13.90 -0.06
C SER A 995 -5.90 -15.18 0.67
N SER A 996 -4.96 -15.11 1.63
CA SER A 996 -4.63 -16.25 2.49
C SER A 996 -5.81 -16.66 3.37
N LEU A 997 -6.65 -15.73 3.81
CA LEU A 997 -7.82 -15.99 4.64
C LEU A 997 -8.93 -16.68 3.82
N ALA A 998 -9.21 -16.21 2.59
CA ALA A 998 -10.14 -16.86 1.68
C ALA A 998 -9.76 -18.34 1.40
N VAL A 999 -8.49 -18.61 1.07
CA VAL A 999 -7.99 -19.99 0.87
C VAL A 999 -8.10 -20.85 2.13
N ARG A 1000 -7.95 -20.24 3.32
CA ARG A 1000 -8.07 -20.94 4.61
C ARG A 1000 -9.51 -21.30 4.96
N TYR A 1001 -10.49 -20.41 4.72
CA TYR A 1001 -11.92 -20.75 4.88
C TYR A 1001 -12.38 -21.79 3.86
N ALA A 1002 -11.91 -21.74 2.61
CA ALA A 1002 -12.17 -22.78 1.61
C ALA A 1002 -11.65 -24.16 2.08
N LYS A 1003 -10.40 -24.23 2.55
CA LYS A 1003 -9.83 -25.46 3.14
C LYS A 1003 -10.56 -25.92 4.40
N TRP A 1004 -11.02 -25.00 5.24
CA TRP A 1004 -11.79 -25.32 6.44
C TRP A 1004 -13.15 -25.93 6.09
N ASN A 1005 -13.84 -25.40 5.09
CA ASN A 1005 -15.09 -25.97 4.58
C ASN A 1005 -14.88 -27.38 4.02
N PHE A 1006 -13.82 -27.56 3.22
CA PHE A 1006 -13.40 -28.88 2.74
C PHE A 1006 -13.16 -29.85 3.91
N PHE A 1007 -12.26 -29.53 4.85
CA PHE A 1007 -11.98 -30.39 6.00
C PHE A 1007 -13.24 -30.70 6.83
N ARG A 1008 -14.12 -29.71 7.06
CA ARG A 1008 -15.40 -29.93 7.76
C ARG A 1008 -16.26 -30.98 7.04
N ARG A 1009 -16.40 -30.89 5.71
CA ARG A 1009 -17.19 -31.80 4.88
C ARG A 1009 -16.54 -33.19 4.83
N SER A 1010 -15.24 -33.28 4.51
CA SER A 1010 -14.51 -34.55 4.44
C SER A 1010 -14.48 -35.29 5.79
N ILE A 1011 -14.29 -34.59 6.91
CA ILE A 1011 -14.31 -35.22 8.24
C ILE A 1011 -15.73 -35.68 8.59
N ALA A 1012 -16.78 -34.93 8.23
CA ALA A 1012 -18.17 -35.35 8.43
C ALA A 1012 -18.54 -36.61 7.62
N ILE A 1013 -18.13 -36.69 6.35
CA ILE A 1013 -18.31 -37.85 5.47
C ILE A 1013 -17.56 -39.07 6.04
N ARG A 1014 -16.24 -38.95 6.32
CA ARG A 1014 -15.44 -40.02 6.94
C ARG A 1014 -16.06 -40.47 8.27
N ALA A 1015 -16.56 -39.56 9.10
CA ALA A 1015 -17.22 -39.89 10.36
C ALA A 1015 -18.54 -40.65 10.15
N LYS A 1016 -19.37 -40.26 9.17
CA LYS A 1016 -20.63 -40.92 8.80
C LYS A 1016 -20.39 -42.37 8.36
N SER A 1017 -19.46 -42.59 7.42
CA SER A 1017 -19.13 -43.92 6.89
C SER A 1017 -18.51 -44.83 7.94
N ASN A 1018 -17.58 -44.30 8.76
CA ASN A 1018 -16.99 -45.07 9.86
C ASN A 1018 -17.99 -45.38 10.98
N PHE A 1019 -18.91 -44.48 11.30
CA PHE A 1019 -19.95 -44.71 12.30
C PHE A 1019 -20.88 -45.87 11.89
N ALA A 1020 -21.33 -45.89 10.63
CA ALA A 1020 -22.14 -46.97 10.09
C ALA A 1020 -21.39 -48.32 10.11
N ARG A 1021 -20.12 -48.35 9.66
CA ARG A 1021 -19.24 -49.54 9.72
C ARG A 1021 -19.04 -50.06 11.16
N ASN A 1022 -18.88 -49.14 12.11
CA ASN A 1022 -18.71 -49.46 13.52
C ASN A 1022 -19.99 -50.06 14.13
N LEU A 1023 -21.17 -49.51 13.83
CA LEU A 1023 -22.46 -50.06 14.27
C LEU A 1023 -22.75 -51.45 13.67
N ALA A 1024 -22.45 -51.65 12.39
CA ALA A 1024 -22.67 -52.92 11.69
C ALA A 1024 -21.94 -54.11 12.36
N THR A 1025 -20.81 -53.86 13.03
CA THR A 1025 -20.06 -54.87 13.81
C THR A 1025 -20.91 -55.52 14.92
N ARG A 1026 -21.96 -54.83 15.39
CA ARG A 1026 -22.90 -55.32 16.41
C ARG A 1026 -24.23 -55.84 15.84
N GLY A 1027 -24.41 -55.75 14.51
CA GLY A 1027 -25.68 -56.03 13.83
C GLY A 1027 -26.71 -54.90 13.93
N TYR A 1028 -26.26 -53.67 14.20
CA TYR A 1028 -27.10 -52.46 14.19
C TYR A 1028 -26.91 -51.71 12.87
N GLU A 1029 -27.96 -51.05 12.39
CA GLU A 1029 -27.90 -50.13 11.25
C GLU A 1029 -28.01 -48.69 11.75
N GLY A 1030 -27.32 -47.75 11.12
CA GLY A 1030 -27.42 -46.35 11.51
C GLY A 1030 -26.48 -45.42 10.77
N THR A 1031 -26.77 -44.13 10.85
CA THR A 1031 -26.01 -43.05 10.19
C THR A 1031 -25.92 -41.82 11.10
N LEU A 1032 -24.90 -41.01 10.84
CA LEU A 1032 -24.85 -39.63 11.30
C LEU A 1032 -25.62 -38.74 10.32
N LYS A 1033 -26.38 -37.78 10.84
CA LYS A 1033 -27.02 -36.70 10.09
C LYS A 1033 -26.42 -35.38 10.56
N PHE A 1034 -25.51 -34.83 9.75
CA PHE A 1034 -24.95 -33.49 9.94
C PHE A 1034 -25.85 -32.47 9.24
N ASN A 1035 -26.18 -31.38 9.91
CA ASN A 1035 -26.74 -30.19 9.29
C ASN A 1035 -25.81 -29.02 9.61
N HIS A 1036 -24.97 -28.67 8.63
CA HIS A 1036 -23.89 -27.71 8.78
C HIS A 1036 -24.35 -26.24 8.81
N LYS A 1037 -25.58 -25.94 8.36
CA LYS A 1037 -26.19 -24.60 8.39
C LYS A 1037 -26.78 -24.29 9.76
N SER A 1038 -27.54 -25.23 10.34
CA SER A 1038 -28.19 -25.07 11.65
C SER A 1038 -27.37 -25.58 12.84
N GLU A 1039 -26.10 -25.93 12.61
CA GLU A 1039 -25.14 -26.44 13.60
C GLU A 1039 -25.65 -27.65 14.42
N LYS A 1040 -26.21 -28.65 13.74
CA LYS A 1040 -26.80 -29.84 14.39
C LYS A 1040 -26.19 -31.14 13.90
N LEU A 1041 -25.96 -32.08 14.82
CA LEU A 1041 -25.51 -33.45 14.54
C LEU A 1041 -26.43 -34.42 15.28
N SER A 1042 -27.18 -35.23 14.54
CA SER A 1042 -28.06 -36.26 15.11
C SER A 1042 -27.65 -37.66 14.68
N LEU A 1043 -27.88 -38.63 15.58
CA LEU A 1043 -27.61 -40.04 15.37
C LEU A 1043 -28.95 -40.72 15.05
N ALA A 1044 -29.05 -41.38 13.89
CA ALA A 1044 -30.21 -42.19 13.51
C ALA A 1044 -29.80 -43.67 13.52
N ILE A 1045 -30.42 -44.48 14.38
CA ILE A 1045 -30.01 -45.87 14.64
C ILE A 1045 -31.24 -46.78 14.73
N ASP A 1046 -31.15 -47.96 14.10
CA ASP A 1046 -32.08 -49.08 14.23
C ASP A 1046 -31.36 -50.29 14.84
N THR A 1047 -31.88 -50.79 15.96
CA THR A 1047 -31.31 -51.92 16.70
C THR A 1047 -32.01 -53.27 16.42
N GLN A 1048 -33.01 -53.31 15.53
CA GLN A 1048 -33.87 -54.48 15.29
C GLN A 1048 -33.74 -55.12 13.89
N ALA A 1049 -32.99 -54.52 12.96
CA ALA A 1049 -32.87 -54.93 11.55
C ALA A 1049 -32.71 -56.46 11.35
N HIS A 1050 -31.86 -57.13 12.15
CA HIS A 1050 -31.52 -58.54 11.94
C HIS A 1050 -32.64 -59.55 12.33
N ASN A 1051 -33.66 -59.14 13.09
CA ASN A 1051 -34.74 -60.04 13.54
C ASN A 1051 -35.88 -60.22 12.50
N GLN A 1052 -35.89 -59.46 11.40
CA GLN A 1052 -36.96 -59.52 10.41
C GLN A 1052 -36.74 -60.57 9.29
N SER A 1053 -35.52 -61.11 9.15
CA SER A 1053 -35.13 -62.03 8.07
C SER A 1053 -35.85 -63.39 8.07
N HIS A 1054 -36.58 -63.74 9.14
CA HIS A 1054 -37.30 -65.02 9.28
C HIS A 1054 -38.84 -64.94 9.25
N ARG A 1055 -39.45 -63.79 8.92
CA ARG A 1055 -40.90 -63.70 8.68
C ARG A 1055 -41.22 -63.58 7.18
N SER A 1056 -41.59 -64.70 6.60
CA SER A 1056 -42.01 -64.83 5.21
C SER A 1056 -43.30 -64.06 4.89
N SER A 1057 -43.22 -63.17 3.91
CA SER A 1057 -44.27 -62.86 2.93
C SER A 1057 -45.72 -62.68 3.44
N SER A 1058 -46.06 -61.49 3.93
CA SER A 1058 -47.45 -61.00 3.86
C SER A 1058 -47.56 -59.47 3.88
N ALA A 1059 -48.07 -58.92 2.77
CA ALA A 1059 -48.74 -57.62 2.61
C ALA A 1059 -47.99 -56.32 2.96
N ALA A 1060 -48.21 -55.32 2.11
CA ALA A 1060 -47.68 -53.97 2.19
C ALA A 1060 -47.94 -53.27 3.54
N ALA A 1061 -46.86 -52.81 4.16
CA ALA A 1061 -46.88 -51.72 5.14
C ALA A 1061 -46.37 -50.45 4.45
N THR A 1062 -47.10 -49.34 4.57
CA THR A 1062 -46.78 -48.04 3.97
C THR A 1062 -45.46 -47.49 4.52
N GLN A 1063 -44.71 -46.72 3.72
CA GLN A 1063 -43.45 -46.07 4.12
C GLN A 1063 -43.59 -45.28 5.44
N THR A 1064 -44.77 -44.71 5.70
CA THR A 1064 -45.15 -43.98 6.92
C THR A 1064 -44.94 -44.77 8.22
N GLN A 1065 -44.92 -46.12 8.19
CA GLN A 1065 -44.66 -46.93 9.39
C GLN A 1065 -43.17 -47.24 9.61
N ARG A 1066 -42.29 -47.13 8.60
CA ARG A 1066 -40.84 -47.30 8.78
C ARG A 1066 -40.20 -46.10 9.50
N ALA A 1067 -40.67 -44.89 9.21
CA ALA A 1067 -40.23 -43.68 9.90
C ALA A 1067 -40.51 -43.72 11.43
N ALA A 1068 -41.56 -44.43 11.86
CA ALA A 1068 -41.93 -44.55 13.27
C ALA A 1068 -41.03 -45.50 14.10
N GLN A 1069 -40.11 -46.24 13.48
CA GLN A 1069 -39.18 -47.14 14.18
C GLN A 1069 -37.73 -46.62 14.23
N GLN A 1070 -37.41 -45.50 13.57
CA GLN A 1070 -36.15 -44.81 13.80
C GLN A 1070 -36.19 -44.14 15.18
N HIS A 1071 -35.51 -44.74 16.16
CA HIS A 1071 -35.42 -44.15 17.48
C HIS A 1071 -34.53 -42.91 17.45
N SER A 1072 -35.14 -41.72 17.61
CA SER A 1072 -34.39 -40.58 18.15
C SER A 1072 -33.72 -40.98 19.46
N ASN A 1073 -32.58 -40.35 19.80
CA ASN A 1073 -31.67 -40.73 20.89
C ASN A 1073 -32.35 -41.03 22.26
N LYS A 1074 -33.57 -40.51 22.46
CA LYS A 1074 -34.45 -40.71 23.62
C LYS A 1074 -35.05 -42.13 23.74
N GLY A 1075 -35.16 -42.91 22.65
CA GLY A 1075 -35.83 -44.22 22.63
C GLY A 1075 -34.94 -45.44 22.93
N MET A 1076 -33.61 -45.28 22.91
CA MET A 1076 -32.64 -46.36 23.06
C MET A 1076 -32.42 -46.78 24.52
N SER A 1077 -32.07 -48.05 24.74
CA SER A 1077 -31.57 -48.53 26.03
C SER A 1077 -30.24 -47.86 26.40
N GLY A 1078 -29.95 -47.69 27.69
CA GLY A 1078 -28.70 -47.09 28.17
C GLY A 1078 -27.44 -47.82 27.65
N GLY A 1079 -27.52 -49.15 27.49
CA GLY A 1079 -26.44 -49.96 26.93
C GLY A 1079 -26.28 -49.84 25.41
N GLU A 1080 -27.35 -49.51 24.68
CA GLU A 1080 -27.32 -49.26 23.23
C GLU A 1080 -26.80 -47.85 22.94
N ARG A 1081 -27.27 -46.84 23.69
CA ARG A 1081 -26.78 -45.46 23.58
C ARG A 1081 -25.28 -45.40 23.86
N SER A 1082 -24.81 -46.09 24.91
CA SER A 1082 -23.38 -46.14 25.25
C SER A 1082 -22.54 -46.79 24.16
N PHE A 1083 -23.04 -47.84 23.51
CA PHE A 1083 -22.39 -48.48 22.38
C PHE A 1083 -22.33 -47.56 21.15
N ALA A 1084 -23.44 -46.88 20.82
CA ALA A 1084 -23.50 -45.90 19.74
C ALA A 1084 -22.51 -44.74 19.95
N THR A 1085 -22.44 -44.17 21.15
CA THR A 1085 -21.49 -43.10 21.47
C THR A 1085 -20.03 -43.56 21.38
N ALA A 1086 -19.73 -44.82 21.71
CA ALA A 1086 -18.40 -45.39 21.48
C ALA A 1086 -18.10 -45.53 19.97
N CYS A 1087 -19.08 -45.91 19.14
CA CYS A 1087 -18.94 -45.94 17.68
C CYS A 1087 -18.69 -44.54 17.09
N LEU A 1088 -19.35 -43.50 17.62
CA LEU A 1088 -19.15 -42.10 17.25
C LEU A 1088 -17.76 -41.60 17.66
N LEU A 1089 -17.31 -41.94 18.87
CA LEU A 1089 -15.98 -41.55 19.33
C LEU A 1089 -14.90 -42.18 18.44
N LEU A 1090 -15.03 -43.48 18.11
CA LEU A 1090 -14.13 -44.17 17.20
C LEU A 1090 -14.14 -43.57 15.78
N SER A 1091 -15.30 -43.14 15.27
CA SER A 1091 -15.36 -42.51 13.94
C SER A 1091 -14.76 -41.11 13.89
N LEU A 1092 -14.80 -40.35 15.00
CA LEU A 1092 -14.14 -39.05 15.12
C LEU A 1092 -12.64 -39.16 15.40
N TRP A 1093 -12.21 -40.22 16.08
CA TRP A 1093 -10.80 -40.49 16.36
C TRP A 1093 -9.96 -40.64 15.10
N GLN A 1094 -10.49 -41.24 14.03
CA GLN A 1094 -9.75 -41.39 12.76
C GLN A 1094 -9.41 -40.05 12.08
N ALA A 1095 -10.10 -38.97 12.43
CA ALA A 1095 -9.79 -37.61 11.98
C ALA A 1095 -8.81 -36.85 12.90
N MET A 1096 -8.40 -37.41 14.04
CA MET A 1096 -7.49 -36.77 14.99
C MET A 1096 -6.06 -37.33 14.91
N SER A 1097 -5.12 -36.48 14.51
CA SER A 1097 -3.68 -36.74 14.43
C SER A 1097 -2.93 -36.64 15.78
N SER A 1098 -3.58 -36.93 16.90
CA SER A 1098 -2.93 -36.96 18.23
C SER A 1098 -2.16 -38.28 18.44
N PRO A 1099 -0.94 -38.24 19.01
CA PRO A 1099 -0.19 -39.44 19.40
C PRO A 1099 -0.72 -40.14 20.65
N ILE A 1100 -1.64 -39.52 21.43
CA ILE A 1100 -2.20 -40.09 22.67
C ILE A 1100 -3.73 -40.00 22.65
N ARG A 1101 -4.40 -41.07 23.05
CA ARG A 1101 -5.87 -41.13 23.24
C ARG A 1101 -6.20 -41.74 24.60
N CYS A 1102 -6.99 -41.05 25.39
CA CYS A 1102 -7.31 -41.44 26.77
C CYS A 1102 -8.82 -41.56 27.00
N LEU A 1103 -9.25 -42.66 27.61
CA LEU A 1103 -10.64 -42.90 28.02
C LEU A 1103 -10.75 -43.23 29.50
N ASP A 1104 -11.61 -42.51 30.23
CA ASP A 1104 -12.02 -42.88 31.58
C ASP A 1104 -13.41 -43.53 31.58
N GLU A 1105 -13.52 -44.73 32.16
CA GLU A 1105 -14.80 -45.40 32.48
C GLU A 1105 -15.77 -45.65 31.30
N PHE A 1106 -15.22 -45.79 30.09
CA PHE A 1106 -15.96 -45.93 28.82
C PHE A 1106 -16.98 -47.09 28.77
N ASP A 1107 -16.83 -48.10 29.63
CA ASP A 1107 -17.63 -49.33 29.63
C ASP A 1107 -18.67 -49.44 30.76
N ILE A 1108 -18.79 -48.43 31.64
CA ILE A 1108 -19.66 -48.50 32.83
C ILE A 1108 -21.13 -48.75 32.50
N PHE A 1109 -21.63 -48.12 31.43
CA PHE A 1109 -23.05 -48.13 31.06
C PHE A 1109 -23.38 -49.19 29.99
N MET A 1110 -22.40 -50.01 29.59
CA MET A 1110 -22.58 -51.10 28.63
C MET A 1110 -22.94 -52.41 29.33
N ASP A 1111 -23.75 -53.25 28.67
CA ASP A 1111 -23.90 -54.65 29.07
C ASP A 1111 -22.66 -55.47 28.68
N GLN A 1112 -22.57 -56.71 29.17
CA GLN A 1112 -21.41 -57.59 28.94
C GLN A 1112 -21.18 -57.92 27.44
N VAL A 1113 -22.22 -57.86 26.61
CA VAL A 1113 -22.15 -58.18 25.17
C VAL A 1113 -21.61 -56.97 24.40
N ASN A 1114 -22.24 -55.81 24.56
CA ASN A 1114 -21.83 -54.56 23.94
C ASN A 1114 -20.41 -54.16 24.39
N ARG A 1115 -20.07 -54.41 25.67
CA ARG A 1115 -18.72 -54.21 26.21
C ARG A 1115 -17.66 -55.08 25.52
N ARG A 1116 -17.93 -56.37 25.26
CA ARG A 1116 -16.98 -57.23 24.53
C ARG A 1116 -16.77 -56.75 23.09
N VAL A 1117 -17.84 -56.32 22.42
CA VAL A 1117 -17.75 -55.81 21.04
C VAL A 1117 -16.99 -54.47 20.99
N ALA A 1118 -17.32 -53.52 21.87
CA ALA A 1118 -16.61 -52.23 21.95
C ALA A 1118 -15.11 -52.39 22.27
N LEU A 1119 -14.76 -53.32 23.17
CA LEU A 1119 -13.36 -53.66 23.46
C LEU A 1119 -12.63 -54.20 22.22
N SER A 1120 -13.25 -55.11 21.46
CA SER A 1120 -12.67 -55.65 20.23
C SER A 1120 -12.46 -54.56 19.17
N MET A 1121 -13.42 -53.65 19.01
CA MET A 1121 -13.30 -52.51 18.08
C MET A 1121 -12.16 -51.57 18.47
N ILE A 1122 -12.02 -51.23 19.75
CA ILE A 1122 -10.90 -50.43 20.28
C ILE A 1122 -9.55 -51.12 20.05
N MET A 1123 -9.46 -52.43 20.28
CA MET A 1123 -8.24 -53.20 20.04
C MET A 1123 -7.86 -53.23 18.55
N ASN A 1124 -8.83 -53.39 17.66
CA ASN A 1124 -8.59 -53.38 16.21
C ASN A 1124 -8.16 -52.00 15.71
N GLU A 1125 -8.80 -50.93 16.19
CA GLU A 1125 -8.39 -49.54 15.89
C GLU A 1125 -6.96 -49.25 16.39
N ALA A 1126 -6.61 -49.69 17.61
CA ALA A 1126 -5.26 -49.53 18.16
C ALA A 1126 -4.18 -50.36 17.42
N ARG A 1127 -4.58 -51.44 16.72
CA ARG A 1127 -3.70 -52.20 15.83
C ARG A 1127 -3.52 -51.53 14.47
N ALA A 1128 -4.59 -50.94 13.92
CA ALA A 1128 -4.54 -50.16 12.69
C ALA A 1128 -3.74 -48.85 12.84
N THR A 1129 -3.67 -48.29 14.05
CA THR A 1129 -2.97 -47.03 14.36
C THR A 1129 -1.74 -47.23 15.27
N PRO A 1130 -0.67 -47.91 14.80
CA PRO A 1130 0.50 -48.24 15.62
C PRO A 1130 1.32 -47.02 16.10
N HIS A 1131 1.07 -45.85 15.52
CA HIS A 1131 1.63 -44.55 15.88
C HIS A 1131 0.82 -43.81 16.96
N VAL A 1132 -0.23 -44.41 17.54
CA VAL A 1132 -1.04 -43.83 18.63
C VAL A 1132 -0.95 -44.68 19.89
N GLN A 1133 -0.70 -44.03 21.03
CA GLN A 1133 -0.78 -44.64 22.35
C GLN A 1133 -2.19 -44.48 22.94
N TYR A 1134 -2.75 -45.59 23.40
CA TYR A 1134 -4.06 -45.64 24.03
C TYR A 1134 -3.93 -45.92 25.54
N ILE A 1135 -4.62 -45.12 26.36
CA ILE A 1135 -4.70 -45.30 27.82
C ILE A 1135 -6.17 -45.40 28.22
N MET A 1136 -6.64 -46.62 28.41
CA MET A 1136 -8.02 -46.93 28.76
C MET A 1136 -8.15 -47.24 30.25
N ILE A 1137 -9.04 -46.57 30.95
CA ILE A 1137 -9.34 -46.83 32.36
C ILE A 1137 -10.71 -47.50 32.46
N THR A 1138 -10.77 -48.64 33.15
CA THR A 1138 -12.04 -49.34 33.45
C THR A 1138 -12.12 -49.73 34.92
N PRO A 1139 -13.30 -49.64 35.55
CA PRO A 1139 -13.55 -50.18 36.89
C PRO A 1139 -13.95 -51.66 36.89
N GLN A 1140 -14.27 -52.24 35.73
CA GLN A 1140 -14.76 -53.61 35.60
C GLN A 1140 -13.63 -54.57 35.17
N ASP A 1141 -13.65 -55.80 35.66
CA ASP A 1141 -12.72 -56.85 35.22
C ASP A 1141 -12.86 -57.12 33.71
N MET A 1142 -11.76 -57.43 33.01
CA MET A 1142 -11.80 -57.68 31.56
C MET A 1142 -12.54 -59.00 31.24
N PRO A 1143 -13.34 -59.04 30.17
CA PRO A 1143 -13.93 -60.30 29.67
C PRO A 1143 -12.84 -61.29 29.24
N ASP A 1144 -13.17 -62.59 29.21
CA ASP A 1144 -12.19 -63.63 28.88
C ASP A 1144 -11.82 -63.60 27.39
N MET A 1145 -10.71 -62.91 27.11
CA MET A 1145 -10.18 -62.59 25.77
C MET A 1145 -8.66 -62.79 25.71
N ARG A 1146 -8.08 -63.62 26.60
CA ARG A 1146 -6.63 -63.68 26.84
C ARG A 1146 -5.75 -63.95 25.60
N SER A 1147 -6.26 -64.71 24.63
CA SER A 1147 -5.58 -65.00 23.36
C SER A 1147 -5.59 -63.84 22.35
N GLU A 1148 -6.37 -62.78 22.62
CA GLU A 1148 -6.53 -61.61 21.75
C GLU A 1148 -5.75 -60.40 22.30
N MET A 1149 -4.90 -60.57 23.33
CA MET A 1149 -4.33 -59.47 24.13
C MET A 1149 -2.80 -59.45 24.25
N ASP A 1150 -2.07 -60.19 23.40
CA ASP A 1150 -0.59 -60.29 23.47
C ASP A 1150 0.15 -58.94 23.26
N ASP A 1151 -0.48 -57.97 22.62
CA ASP A 1151 0.02 -56.62 22.34
C ASP A 1151 -0.49 -55.56 23.35
N VAL A 1152 -1.12 -55.98 24.45
CA VAL A 1152 -1.84 -55.13 25.40
C VAL A 1152 -1.18 -55.09 26.78
N LYS A 1153 -0.88 -53.89 27.29
CA LYS A 1153 -0.31 -53.72 28.64
C LYS A 1153 -1.40 -53.57 29.70
N MET A 1154 -1.58 -54.59 30.54
CA MET A 1154 -2.49 -54.56 31.68
C MET A 1154 -1.80 -53.97 32.92
N LEU A 1155 -2.41 -52.96 33.54
CA LEU A 1155 -1.86 -52.22 34.67
C LEU A 1155 -2.90 -52.17 35.81
N VAL A 1156 -2.56 -52.66 37.00
CA VAL A 1156 -3.50 -52.72 38.14
C VAL A 1156 -3.14 -51.68 39.20
N VAL A 1157 -4.07 -50.77 39.49
CA VAL A 1157 -3.96 -49.71 40.49
C VAL A 1157 -4.55 -50.18 41.82
N ASN A 1158 -3.68 -50.49 42.77
CA ASN A 1158 -4.05 -50.84 44.13
C ASN A 1158 -4.68 -49.63 44.86
N PRO A 1159 -5.61 -49.86 45.81
CA PRO A 1159 -6.17 -48.78 46.63
C PRO A 1159 -5.06 -48.00 47.37
N PRO A 1160 -5.13 -46.66 47.44
CA PRO A 1160 -4.17 -45.88 48.20
C PRO A 1160 -4.29 -46.24 49.69
N GLN A 1161 -3.14 -46.31 50.37
CA GLN A 1161 -3.09 -46.55 51.81
C GLN A 1161 -3.89 -45.45 52.54
N ARG A 1162 -5.07 -45.81 53.05
CA ARG A 1162 -5.80 -44.99 54.01
C ARG A 1162 -5.16 -45.24 55.38
N ASN A 1163 -4.62 -44.20 56.01
CA ASN A 1163 -4.27 -44.28 57.42
C ASN A 1163 -5.56 -44.49 58.21
N GLU A 1164 -5.73 -45.67 58.79
CA GLU A 1164 -6.65 -45.87 59.90
C GLU A 1164 -6.07 -45.13 61.11
N GLY A 1165 -6.73 -44.05 61.55
CA GLY A 1165 -6.31 -43.29 62.73
C GLY A 1165 -6.47 -41.78 62.61
N ALA A 1166 -7.72 -41.29 62.66
CA ALA A 1166 -8.06 -39.90 63.02
C ALA A 1166 -9.53 -39.77 63.44
N LEU A 1167 -9.99 -40.62 64.36
CA LEU A 1167 -11.20 -40.38 65.16
C LEU A 1167 -10.78 -39.97 66.57
N ALA A 1168 -10.43 -38.69 66.75
CA ALA A 1168 -10.36 -37.95 68.01
C ALA A 1168 -9.88 -36.52 67.71
N GLY A 1169 -10.67 -35.50 68.02
CA GLY A 1169 -10.40 -34.08 67.74
C GLY A 1169 -11.67 -33.33 67.40
#